data_AF-A0A136A5L5-F1
#
_entry.id   AF-A0A136A5L5-F1
#
_cell.length_a   1.000
_cell.length_b   1.000
_cell.length_c   1.000
_cell.angle_alpha   90.00
_cell.angle_beta   90.00
_cell.angle_gamma   90.00
#
_symmetry.space_group_name_H-M   'P 1'
#
loop_
_entity.id
_entity.type
_entity.pdbx_description
1 polymer ?
#
loop_
_entity_poly.entity_id
_entity_poly.type
_entity_poly.pdbx_seq_one_letter_code
_entity_poly.pdbx_strand_id
1 'polypeptide(L)'
;MTQMSFAASTTIVRFNVSEFAQQDISQQLRYFKLSENQRPIPQLSANLPAWLGSLTPHQKTNTFGDAFLSIFEIYNDSQQSEWFVYPYGSVIANIEIHSFDANKALTKVLSGHDVINQEDFHYGARLTIKPGQSKTIMLVFKSDYFFAPTKILVQPYHQLVQQFNLEKVLILLCLGICLALGVFNLFIFWVVKQYQYLHYALATLAFTLGWASVFGLPEFMGLGSSTSWLMPSYIIGAFFSCYFYMQFLKTAQQAPRTTLAFKITAAASLLALPFAFYNQGLGLYLASILTSAALFIGLYAGLTAWRQGYTPARYFIWALLAVLLPNSVGNLMNLGILPGFNINIYLLGLIGNSLDSLLLAFALAAQVRLLNLKNIDLTTSLEHTVEQRTKELTQANLQLEQTNSELLEANLAKGRFLATMSHEIRTPLTSIIGYADGILMGDIDKSEQERVTKIIAENGNHLLAVINDILDISKIEANKLEFEAIPTPLFAVLAQIESVVGKRARDKGLAFHLDYQYPLPAQIYTDPTRLRQILFNLTNNALKFTEQGFIGLSVAIEHGQLSIKVKDSGEGISTTQLKQLFQPFAQADSSINRRKGGTGLGLSISQRLARGLGGDIQVDSVPRKGSTFSLHIDLNVVENSPWISSVSEIWQATPTKTIKTVSLPDFSGNRVLLADDHPSNRELIAILLRRMNISVTEVENGQQVLDTLFYQQFDLLLLDIHMPQLDGCEALKQIRAAGNHTPVIALTANNMKHEVQHYLRLGFSDHLAKPLSRHHFVAKLAKYLSKHSAAQSHLQQKDMLVLIRDYQQELLIQLQKIESAWQQKDLTQISEVAHRIRGSASSFGFDLVSEKFADIEQSALQDDEIALSYTLPKALLLSRQCANLPQVDIPQGIVNHHNSVEQFLYALYELLNVAEHSFQDMLDALADNTVNSALVYLNDFQPHIKKCALLGSIEACEQLEVLFIQGDCNPYLTAPLIQQLKMHLSQLKHALSPNILTEL
;
A
#
# COMPACT_ATOMS: atom_id res chain seq x y z
N MET A 1 -71.72 14.57 -68.93
CA MET A 1 -73.05 14.13 -69.43
C MET A 1 -73.88 15.37 -69.72
N THR A 2 -74.49 15.36 -70.89
CA THR A 2 -75.23 16.42 -71.58
C THR A 2 -76.36 17.03 -70.72
N GLN A 3 -76.42 18.36 -70.66
CA GLN A 3 -77.53 19.13 -70.09
C GLN A 3 -78.79 18.90 -70.94
N MET A 4 -79.73 18.11 -70.44
CA MET A 4 -81.12 18.14 -70.90
C MET A 4 -81.86 19.27 -70.16
N SER A 5 -82.38 20.23 -70.93
CA SER A 5 -83.31 21.25 -70.47
C SER A 5 -84.63 20.59 -70.05
N PHE A 6 -84.86 20.48 -68.74
CA PHE A 6 -86.18 20.14 -68.21
C PHE A 6 -87.06 21.40 -68.25
N ALA A 7 -88.01 21.43 -69.18
CA ALA A 7 -89.18 22.30 -69.05
C ALA A 7 -89.89 22.02 -67.72
N ALA A 8 -90.29 23.07 -67.01
CA ALA A 8 -90.89 23.01 -65.69
C ALA A 8 -92.24 22.27 -65.70
N SER A 9 -92.24 20.96 -65.44
CA SER A 9 -93.46 20.23 -65.09
C SER A 9 -93.73 20.45 -63.60
N THR A 10 -94.87 21.04 -63.25
CA THR A 10 -95.35 21.24 -61.86
C THR A 10 -95.94 19.96 -61.25
N THR A 11 -95.66 18.80 -61.84
CA THR A 11 -96.23 17.51 -61.50
C THR A 11 -95.59 16.96 -60.24
N ILE A 12 -96.40 16.71 -59.21
CA ILE A 12 -96.00 16.05 -57.96
C ILE A 12 -95.66 14.59 -58.28
N VAL A 13 -94.50 14.11 -57.81
CA VAL A 13 -94.08 12.72 -57.99
C VAL A 13 -94.93 11.82 -57.10
N ARG A 14 -95.48 10.74 -57.66
CA ARG A 14 -96.32 9.78 -56.94
C ARG A 14 -95.58 8.46 -56.78
N PHE A 15 -95.62 7.92 -55.56
CA PHE A 15 -94.99 6.66 -55.19
C PHE A 15 -96.03 5.67 -54.67
N ASN A 16 -95.88 4.40 -55.04
CA ASN A 16 -96.58 3.30 -54.38
C ASN A 16 -95.76 2.86 -53.17
N VAL A 17 -96.41 2.60 -52.04
CA VAL A 17 -95.69 2.27 -50.81
C VAL A 17 -94.92 0.95 -50.93
N SER A 18 -95.44 -0.04 -51.67
CA SER A 18 -94.74 -1.32 -51.90
C SER A 18 -93.43 -1.18 -52.69
N GLU A 19 -93.27 -0.14 -53.51
CA GLU A 19 -92.08 0.09 -54.34
C GLU A 19 -90.89 0.63 -53.54
N PHE A 20 -91.14 1.34 -52.42
CA PHE A 20 -90.11 2.09 -51.70
C PHE A 20 -90.05 1.82 -50.20
N ALA A 21 -90.83 0.88 -49.66
CA ALA A 21 -90.68 0.46 -48.28
C ALA A 21 -89.23 -0.01 -48.07
N GLN A 22 -88.41 0.83 -47.42
CA GLN A 22 -86.96 0.69 -47.16
C GLN A 22 -85.97 1.30 -48.17
N GLN A 23 -86.39 2.02 -49.21
CA GLN A 23 -85.48 2.72 -50.15
C GLN A 23 -85.50 4.24 -49.96
N ASP A 24 -84.31 4.86 -50.03
CA ASP A 24 -84.17 6.31 -49.98
C ASP A 24 -84.80 6.95 -51.23
N ILE A 25 -85.89 7.69 -51.04
CA ILE A 25 -86.60 8.36 -52.15
C ILE A 25 -86.00 9.73 -52.47
N SER A 26 -85.01 10.21 -51.71
CA SER A 26 -84.47 11.57 -51.83
C SER A 26 -83.96 11.93 -53.22
N GLN A 27 -83.40 10.97 -53.97
CA GLN A 27 -82.86 11.19 -55.32
C GLN A 27 -83.93 11.28 -56.41
N GLN A 28 -85.13 10.75 -56.14
CA GLN A 28 -86.26 10.74 -57.06
C GLN A 28 -87.18 11.97 -56.86
N LEU A 29 -86.96 12.67 -55.75
CA LEU A 29 -87.69 13.87 -55.38
C LEU A 29 -87.13 15.12 -56.05
N ARG A 30 -88.04 16.08 -56.30
CA ARG A 30 -87.67 17.44 -56.69
C ARG A 30 -87.63 18.32 -55.44
N TYR A 31 -86.65 19.21 -55.39
CA TYR A 31 -86.48 20.18 -54.32
C TYR A 31 -86.68 21.60 -54.85
N PHE A 32 -87.27 22.46 -54.04
CA PHE A 32 -87.59 23.84 -54.36
C PHE A 32 -87.05 24.77 -53.28
N LYS A 33 -86.47 25.90 -53.66
CA LYS A 33 -85.95 26.88 -52.70
C LYS A 33 -87.11 27.67 -52.12
N LEU A 34 -87.08 27.92 -50.81
CA LEU A 34 -88.14 28.62 -50.09
C LEU A 34 -87.67 30.00 -49.61
N SER A 35 -88.25 31.07 -50.17
CA SER A 35 -88.00 32.45 -49.73
C SER A 35 -89.04 32.91 -48.70
N GLU A 36 -88.70 33.84 -47.81
CA GLU A 36 -89.61 34.30 -46.75
C GLU A 36 -90.93 34.89 -47.26
N ASN A 37 -90.93 35.56 -48.41
CA ASN A 37 -92.15 36.11 -49.03
C ASN A 37 -93.09 35.04 -49.62
N GLN A 38 -92.63 33.80 -49.75
CA GLN A 38 -93.38 32.68 -50.36
C GLN A 38 -93.89 31.68 -49.30
N ARG A 39 -93.76 32.01 -48.00
CA ARG A 39 -94.09 31.14 -46.87
C ARG A 39 -95.56 30.82 -46.58
N PRO A 40 -96.60 31.56 -47.01
CA PRO A 40 -97.96 31.07 -46.78
C PRO A 40 -98.20 29.82 -47.64
N ILE A 41 -97.99 28.66 -47.01
CA ILE A 41 -98.22 27.35 -47.63
C ILE A 41 -99.74 27.23 -47.85
N PRO A 42 -100.19 26.88 -49.07
CA PRO A 42 -101.62 26.70 -49.34
C PRO A 42 -102.25 25.67 -48.38
N GLN A 43 -103.44 25.95 -47.84
CA GLN A 43 -104.10 25.03 -46.90
C GLN A 43 -104.81 23.84 -47.57
N LEU A 44 -105.11 23.95 -48.87
CA LEU A 44 -105.81 22.94 -49.66
C LEU A 44 -104.89 22.40 -50.76
N SER A 45 -104.94 21.08 -50.98
CA SER A 45 -104.09 20.37 -51.94
C SER A 45 -104.25 20.86 -53.38
N ALA A 46 -105.45 21.29 -53.76
CA ALA A 46 -105.77 21.80 -55.11
C ALA A 46 -104.91 23.00 -55.55
N ASN A 47 -104.42 23.79 -54.59
CA ASN A 47 -103.65 25.01 -54.86
C ASN A 47 -102.13 24.76 -54.91
N LEU A 48 -101.67 23.54 -54.62
CA LEU A 48 -100.26 23.19 -54.54
C LEU A 48 -99.53 23.27 -55.90
N PRO A 49 -100.06 22.73 -57.02
CA PRO A 49 -99.34 22.76 -58.30
C PRO A 49 -99.06 24.19 -58.81
N ALA A 50 -100.03 25.10 -58.62
CA ALA A 50 -99.89 26.51 -58.99
C ALA A 50 -98.84 27.22 -58.11
N TRP A 51 -98.86 26.95 -56.81
CA TRP A 51 -97.89 27.51 -55.87
C TRP A 51 -96.46 27.00 -56.11
N LEU A 52 -96.29 25.70 -56.38
CA LEU A 52 -94.99 25.11 -56.73
C LEU A 52 -94.39 25.72 -58.00
N GLY A 53 -95.24 26.08 -58.97
CA GLY A 53 -94.82 26.80 -60.19
C GLY A 53 -94.22 28.18 -59.93
N SER A 54 -94.47 28.78 -58.76
CA SER A 54 -93.87 30.05 -58.34
C SER A 54 -92.49 29.91 -57.68
N LEU A 55 -92.06 28.68 -57.37
CA LEU A 55 -90.81 28.40 -56.67
C LEU A 55 -89.68 28.07 -57.65
N THR A 56 -88.44 28.37 -57.24
CA THR A 56 -87.25 28.04 -58.03
C THR A 56 -86.74 26.63 -57.70
N PRO A 57 -86.30 25.84 -58.70
CA PRO A 57 -85.68 24.54 -58.46
C PRO A 57 -84.44 24.67 -57.58
N HIS A 58 -84.27 23.71 -56.67
CA HIS A 58 -83.12 23.61 -55.77
C HIS A 58 -82.40 22.29 -56.03
N GLN A 59 -81.09 22.32 -56.23
CA GLN A 59 -80.32 21.12 -56.59
C GLN A 59 -79.26 20.70 -55.56
N LYS A 60 -78.76 21.63 -54.73
CA LYS A 60 -77.71 21.34 -53.75
C LYS A 60 -77.89 22.18 -52.50
N THR A 61 -77.86 21.55 -51.34
CA THR A 61 -77.95 22.21 -50.04
C THR A 61 -76.69 23.00 -49.74
N ASN A 62 -76.84 24.21 -49.22
CA ASN A 62 -75.72 25.02 -48.74
C ASN A 62 -75.32 24.65 -47.30
N THR A 63 -74.02 24.51 -47.06
CA THR A 63 -73.47 24.23 -45.72
C THR A 63 -73.57 25.42 -44.76
N PHE A 64 -73.71 26.64 -45.28
CA PHE A 64 -73.89 27.88 -44.49
C PHE A 64 -75.37 28.28 -44.31
N GLY A 65 -76.24 27.28 -44.30
CA GLY A 65 -77.66 27.45 -44.09
C GLY A 65 -78.44 27.54 -45.38
N ASP A 66 -79.63 26.96 -45.34
CA ASP A 66 -80.52 26.85 -46.48
C ASP A 66 -81.98 26.70 -46.03
N ALA A 67 -82.89 27.02 -46.93
CA ALA A 67 -84.32 26.82 -46.75
C ALA A 67 -84.92 26.29 -48.04
N PHE A 68 -85.37 25.04 -48.01
CA PHE A 68 -85.89 24.34 -49.17
C PHE A 68 -87.02 23.41 -48.79
N LEU A 69 -87.79 22.97 -49.78
CA LEU A 69 -88.86 22.01 -49.59
C LEU A 69 -88.86 20.92 -50.65
N SER A 70 -89.48 19.80 -50.33
CA SER A 70 -89.81 18.74 -51.27
C SER A 70 -91.25 18.29 -51.08
N ILE A 71 -91.90 17.83 -52.14
CA ILE A 71 -93.29 17.40 -52.13
C ILE A 71 -93.48 16.15 -52.98
N PHE A 72 -94.27 15.22 -52.47
CA PHE A 72 -94.59 13.96 -53.13
C PHE A 72 -95.93 13.40 -52.67
N GLU A 73 -96.52 12.52 -53.48
CA GLU A 73 -97.75 11.80 -53.16
C GLU A 73 -97.43 10.33 -52.88
N ILE A 74 -97.98 9.80 -51.81
CA ILE A 74 -97.87 8.38 -51.46
C ILE A 74 -99.23 7.72 -51.66
N TYR A 75 -99.29 6.64 -52.44
CA TYR A 75 -100.44 5.75 -52.55
C TYR A 75 -100.20 4.45 -51.78
N ASN A 76 -101.07 4.15 -50.81
CA ASN A 76 -100.95 2.94 -50.00
C ASN A 76 -101.62 1.75 -50.69
N ASP A 77 -100.82 0.93 -51.36
CA ASP A 77 -101.19 -0.34 -51.98
C ASP A 77 -100.98 -1.56 -51.06
N SER A 78 -100.63 -1.32 -49.79
CA SER A 78 -100.41 -2.36 -48.78
C SER A 78 -101.59 -2.47 -47.79
N GLN A 79 -101.51 -3.47 -46.90
CA GLN A 79 -102.49 -3.65 -45.81
C GLN A 79 -102.18 -2.81 -44.54
N GLN A 80 -101.04 -2.14 -44.47
CA GLN A 80 -100.63 -1.37 -43.29
C GLN A 80 -101.18 0.07 -43.34
N SER A 81 -101.68 0.59 -42.22
CA SER A 81 -102.26 1.94 -42.17
C SER A 81 -101.36 3.02 -41.57
N GLU A 82 -100.33 2.62 -40.82
CA GLU A 82 -99.46 3.52 -40.05
C GLU A 82 -98.05 3.53 -40.64
N TRP A 83 -97.62 4.71 -41.07
CA TRP A 83 -96.35 4.97 -41.74
C TRP A 83 -95.57 6.04 -40.98
N PHE A 84 -94.27 6.11 -41.21
CA PHE A 84 -93.42 7.16 -40.67
C PHE A 84 -92.57 7.73 -41.79
N VAL A 85 -92.58 9.06 -41.94
CA VAL A 85 -91.65 9.77 -42.83
C VAL A 85 -90.45 10.21 -42.03
N TYR A 86 -89.28 9.72 -42.44
CA TYR A 86 -88.02 9.78 -41.69
C TYR A 86 -86.96 10.51 -42.52
N PRO A 87 -86.77 11.83 -42.33
CA PRO A 87 -85.61 12.53 -42.86
C PRO A 87 -84.37 12.21 -42.00
N TYR A 88 -83.28 11.81 -42.63
CA TYR A 88 -82.07 11.35 -41.93
C TYR A 88 -80.78 11.72 -42.67
N GLY A 89 -79.65 11.48 -42.01
CA GLY A 89 -78.32 11.70 -42.59
C GLY A 89 -77.74 13.10 -42.39
N SER A 90 -78.51 14.06 -41.85
CA SER A 90 -78.04 15.43 -41.57
C SER A 90 -78.70 15.95 -40.29
N VAL A 91 -78.01 16.85 -39.58
CA VAL A 91 -78.57 17.57 -38.42
C VAL A 91 -79.29 18.82 -38.92
N ILE A 92 -80.58 18.97 -38.61
CA ILE A 92 -81.44 20.00 -39.17
C ILE A 92 -82.18 20.71 -38.04
N ALA A 93 -82.08 22.03 -37.98
CA ALA A 93 -82.70 22.84 -36.92
C ALA A 93 -84.23 22.72 -36.91
N ASN A 94 -84.88 22.91 -38.07
CA ASN A 94 -86.33 22.89 -38.19
C ASN A 94 -86.78 22.14 -39.46
N ILE A 95 -87.67 21.17 -39.25
CA ILE A 95 -88.32 20.36 -40.26
C ILE A 95 -89.83 20.52 -40.06
N GLU A 96 -90.50 21.08 -41.06
CA GLU A 96 -91.96 21.12 -41.08
C GLU A 96 -92.49 20.04 -42.00
N ILE A 97 -93.33 19.16 -41.46
CA ILE A 97 -93.93 18.04 -42.18
C ILE A 97 -95.41 18.36 -42.33
N HIS A 98 -95.77 18.66 -43.57
CA HIS A 98 -97.09 19.08 -43.99
C HIS A 98 -97.77 17.93 -44.70
N SER A 99 -98.96 17.53 -44.25
CA SER A 99 -99.72 16.46 -44.89
C SER A 99 -101.11 16.91 -45.30
N PHE A 100 -101.46 16.62 -46.55
CA PHE A 100 -102.69 17.04 -47.20
C PHE A 100 -103.59 15.85 -47.47
N ASP A 101 -104.81 15.89 -46.93
CA ASP A 101 -105.87 14.94 -47.29
C ASP A 101 -106.74 15.54 -48.41
N ALA A 102 -107.35 14.69 -49.23
CA ALA A 102 -108.08 15.11 -50.45
C ALA A 102 -109.14 16.21 -50.21
N ASN A 103 -109.75 16.29 -49.02
CA ASN A 103 -110.81 17.25 -48.67
C ASN A 103 -110.69 17.85 -47.24
N LYS A 104 -109.53 17.75 -46.57
CA LYS A 104 -109.33 18.33 -45.22
C LYS A 104 -108.21 19.36 -45.22
N ALA A 105 -108.28 20.28 -44.26
CA ALA A 105 -107.23 21.28 -44.05
C ALA A 105 -105.88 20.61 -43.74
N LEU A 106 -104.82 21.27 -44.19
CA LEU A 106 -103.42 20.92 -43.93
C LEU A 106 -103.16 20.58 -42.46
N THR A 107 -102.50 19.45 -42.23
CA THR A 107 -101.93 19.09 -40.91
C THR A 107 -100.43 19.34 -40.91
N LYS A 108 -99.93 19.99 -39.86
CA LYS A 108 -98.51 20.34 -39.70
C LYS A 108 -97.94 19.65 -38.46
N VAL A 109 -96.83 18.95 -38.64
CA VAL A 109 -95.99 18.42 -37.56
C VAL A 109 -94.63 19.10 -37.63
N LEU A 110 -94.13 19.55 -36.48
CA LEU A 110 -92.78 20.08 -36.35
C LEU A 110 -91.83 18.97 -35.89
N SER A 111 -90.65 18.94 -36.47
CA SER A 111 -89.54 18.06 -36.11
C SER A 111 -88.22 18.81 -36.30
N GLY A 112 -87.11 18.28 -35.79
CA GLY A 112 -85.78 18.90 -35.89
C GLY A 112 -85.11 19.02 -34.54
N HIS A 113 -84.06 19.84 -34.48
CA HIS A 113 -83.23 20.02 -33.29
C HIS A 113 -83.88 20.90 -32.24
N ASP A 114 -84.55 21.99 -32.65
CA ASP A 114 -85.07 23.02 -31.73
C ASP A 114 -86.46 22.68 -31.13
N VAL A 115 -86.94 21.45 -31.35
CA VAL A 115 -88.28 21.01 -30.93
C VAL A 115 -88.23 19.60 -30.35
N ILE A 116 -89.17 19.30 -29.45
CA ILE A 116 -89.36 17.94 -28.95
C ILE A 116 -90.02 17.11 -30.07
N ASN A 117 -89.28 16.15 -30.62
CA ASN A 117 -89.72 15.30 -31.71
C ASN A 117 -90.79 14.29 -31.25
N GLN A 118 -91.61 13.79 -32.19
CA GLN A 118 -92.60 12.75 -31.89
C GLN A 118 -91.95 11.41 -31.49
N GLU A 119 -90.76 11.13 -31.99
CA GLU A 119 -89.91 10.01 -31.57
C GLU A 119 -88.61 10.56 -31.01
N ASP A 120 -88.26 10.20 -29.77
CA ASP A 120 -87.04 10.70 -29.12
C ASP A 120 -85.79 10.42 -29.96
N PHE A 121 -84.93 11.43 -30.11
CA PHE A 121 -83.68 11.40 -30.88
C PHE A 121 -83.81 11.16 -32.40
N HIS A 122 -85.04 11.10 -32.95
CA HIS A 122 -85.27 10.83 -34.37
C HIS A 122 -86.15 11.89 -35.00
N TYR A 123 -85.74 12.38 -36.18
CA TYR A 123 -86.55 13.33 -36.95
C TYR A 123 -87.67 12.62 -37.70
N GLY A 124 -88.80 13.29 -37.91
CA GLY A 124 -89.91 12.77 -38.72
C GLY A 124 -91.28 12.98 -38.12
N ALA A 125 -92.27 12.36 -38.76
CA ALA A 125 -93.66 12.38 -38.31
C ALA A 125 -94.37 11.07 -38.63
N ARG A 126 -95.31 10.69 -37.76
CA ARG A 126 -96.26 9.61 -38.00
C ARG A 126 -97.32 10.03 -39.02
N LEU A 127 -97.65 9.13 -39.93
CA LEU A 127 -98.58 9.33 -41.02
C LEU A 127 -99.59 8.17 -41.06
N THR A 128 -100.87 8.49 -40.98
CA THR A 128 -101.94 7.50 -41.19
C THR A 128 -102.43 7.58 -42.63
N ILE A 129 -102.25 6.51 -43.41
CA ILE A 129 -102.73 6.35 -44.79
C ILE A 129 -103.43 5.00 -44.88
N LYS A 130 -104.76 4.97 -45.02
CA LYS A 130 -105.50 3.69 -45.09
C LYS A 130 -105.23 2.97 -46.42
N PRO A 131 -105.36 1.63 -46.48
CA PRO A 131 -105.25 0.86 -47.73
C PRO A 131 -106.14 1.45 -48.84
N GLY A 132 -105.57 1.62 -50.03
CA GLY A 132 -106.23 2.19 -51.21
C GLY A 132 -106.36 3.71 -51.21
N GLN A 133 -105.81 4.43 -50.22
CA GLN A 133 -105.82 5.90 -50.18
C GLN A 133 -104.48 6.49 -50.61
N SER A 134 -104.54 7.71 -51.15
CA SER A 134 -103.39 8.57 -51.40
C SER A 134 -103.29 9.69 -50.37
N LYS A 135 -102.06 10.12 -50.07
CA LYS A 135 -101.79 11.31 -49.26
C LYS A 135 -100.61 12.10 -49.83
N THR A 136 -100.76 13.41 -49.95
CA THR A 136 -99.67 14.30 -50.38
C THR A 136 -98.91 14.81 -49.17
N ILE A 137 -97.58 14.70 -49.21
CA ILE A 137 -96.68 15.08 -48.13
C ILE A 137 -95.70 16.12 -48.67
N MET A 138 -95.55 17.21 -47.92
CA MET A 138 -94.56 18.25 -48.16
C MET A 138 -93.62 18.34 -46.95
N LEU A 139 -92.33 18.27 -47.21
CA LEU A 139 -91.26 18.41 -46.22
C LEU A 139 -90.60 19.75 -46.45
N VAL A 140 -90.59 20.62 -45.44
CA VAL A 140 -89.89 21.92 -45.47
C VAL A 140 -88.71 21.83 -44.53
N PHE A 141 -87.52 22.04 -45.04
CA PHE A 141 -86.27 22.03 -44.30
C PHE A 141 -85.77 23.47 -44.14
N LYS A 142 -85.50 23.89 -42.91
CA LYS A 142 -84.84 25.16 -42.60
C LYS A 142 -83.76 24.92 -41.55
N SER A 143 -82.54 25.28 -41.88
CA SER A 143 -81.42 25.18 -40.95
C SER A 143 -80.35 26.21 -41.28
N ASP A 144 -79.66 26.70 -40.25
CA ASP A 144 -78.49 27.58 -40.40
C ASP A 144 -77.25 26.81 -40.89
N TYR A 145 -77.36 25.48 -40.99
CA TYR A 145 -76.32 24.57 -41.46
C TYR A 145 -76.92 23.24 -41.93
N PHE A 146 -76.26 22.59 -42.89
CA PHE A 146 -76.54 21.21 -43.30
C PHE A 146 -75.22 20.44 -43.36
N PHE A 147 -75.14 19.32 -42.64
CA PHE A 147 -73.89 18.54 -42.51
C PHE A 147 -73.68 17.56 -43.67
N ALA A 148 -74.77 17.02 -44.19
CA ALA A 148 -74.80 16.22 -45.40
C ALA A 148 -76.13 16.42 -46.14
N PRO A 149 -76.25 15.96 -47.40
CA PRO A 149 -77.53 15.91 -48.09
C PRO A 149 -78.55 15.09 -47.30
N THR A 150 -79.74 15.64 -47.11
CA THR A 150 -80.83 14.97 -46.38
C THR A 150 -81.41 13.83 -47.21
N LYS A 151 -81.47 12.65 -46.62
CA LYS A 151 -82.12 11.47 -47.19
C LYS A 151 -83.52 11.32 -46.62
N ILE A 152 -84.45 10.73 -47.38
CA ILE A 152 -85.86 10.64 -46.98
C ILE A 152 -86.29 9.19 -47.15
N LEU A 153 -86.75 8.59 -46.04
CA LEU A 153 -87.33 7.25 -46.02
C LEU A 153 -88.79 7.32 -45.61
N VAL A 154 -89.59 6.41 -46.15
CA VAL A 154 -90.95 6.13 -45.67
C VAL A 154 -91.04 4.65 -45.34
N GLN A 155 -91.39 4.34 -44.10
CA GLN A 155 -91.42 2.96 -43.61
C GLN A 155 -92.64 2.68 -42.73
N PRO A 156 -93.04 1.40 -42.59
CA PRO A 156 -94.10 1.02 -41.66
C PRO A 156 -93.72 1.35 -40.23
N TYR A 157 -94.59 2.07 -39.51
CA TYR A 157 -94.28 2.55 -38.17
C TYR A 157 -93.95 1.42 -37.19
N HIS A 158 -94.70 0.31 -37.23
CA HIS A 158 -94.49 -0.84 -36.33
C HIS A 158 -93.09 -1.48 -36.45
N GLN A 159 -92.50 -1.52 -37.65
CA GLN A 159 -91.15 -2.07 -37.85
C GLN A 159 -90.08 -1.08 -37.35
N LEU A 160 -90.28 0.21 -37.62
CA LEU A 160 -89.36 1.27 -37.26
C LEU A 160 -89.24 1.46 -35.74
N VAL A 161 -90.34 1.27 -34.98
CA VAL A 161 -90.34 1.41 -33.51
C VAL A 161 -89.31 0.49 -32.84
N GLN A 162 -89.15 -0.75 -33.33
CA GLN A 162 -88.15 -1.67 -32.78
C GLN A 162 -86.73 -1.16 -33.01
N GLN A 163 -86.45 -0.63 -34.21
CA GLN A 163 -85.17 -0.03 -34.54
C GLN A 163 -84.90 1.22 -33.69
N PHE A 164 -85.85 2.15 -33.61
CA PHE A 164 -85.72 3.36 -32.80
C PHE A 164 -85.50 3.06 -31.33
N ASN A 165 -86.18 2.06 -30.76
CA ASN A 165 -85.96 1.67 -29.38
C ASN A 165 -84.54 1.13 -29.16
N LEU A 166 -84.01 0.33 -30.10
CA LEU A 166 -82.62 -0.13 -30.04
C LEU A 166 -81.64 1.05 -30.16
N GLU A 167 -81.87 1.98 -31.08
CA GLU A 167 -81.04 3.18 -31.24
C GLU A 167 -81.10 4.06 -29.98
N LYS A 168 -82.27 4.29 -29.38
CA LYS A 168 -82.44 5.03 -28.11
C LYS A 168 -81.61 4.41 -26.98
N VAL A 169 -81.68 3.09 -26.82
CA VAL A 169 -80.90 2.37 -25.79
C VAL A 169 -79.40 2.53 -26.05
N LEU A 170 -78.95 2.38 -27.29
CA LEU A 170 -77.53 2.53 -27.65
C LEU A 170 -77.03 3.96 -27.43
N ILE A 171 -77.79 4.98 -27.83
CA ILE A 171 -77.43 6.39 -27.63
C ILE A 171 -77.25 6.68 -26.14
N LEU A 172 -78.24 6.34 -25.31
CA LEU A 172 -78.20 6.57 -23.86
C LEU A 172 -77.08 5.78 -23.18
N LEU A 173 -76.86 4.53 -23.60
CA LEU A 173 -75.77 3.70 -23.08
C LEU A 173 -74.40 4.31 -23.39
N CYS A 174 -74.15 4.69 -24.66
CA CYS A 174 -72.88 5.26 -25.08
C CYS A 174 -72.61 6.62 -24.41
N LEU A 175 -73.61 7.51 -24.35
CA LEU A 175 -73.50 8.79 -23.64
C LEU A 175 -73.28 8.58 -22.14
N GLY A 176 -73.98 7.61 -21.54
CA GLY A 176 -73.81 7.23 -20.14
C GLY A 176 -72.40 6.73 -19.82
N ILE A 177 -71.82 5.88 -20.68
CA ILE A 177 -70.44 5.41 -20.56
C ILE A 177 -69.46 6.58 -20.61
N CYS A 178 -69.59 7.48 -21.59
CA CYS A 178 -68.68 8.62 -21.71
C CYS A 178 -68.80 9.58 -20.53
N LEU A 179 -70.02 9.86 -20.07
CA LEU A 179 -70.27 10.70 -18.89
C LEU A 179 -69.65 10.07 -17.64
N ALA A 180 -69.89 8.78 -17.40
CA ALA A 180 -69.35 8.06 -16.26
C ALA A 180 -67.81 8.07 -16.27
N LEU A 181 -67.18 7.78 -17.41
CA LEU A 181 -65.72 7.80 -17.54
C LEU A 181 -65.14 9.21 -17.39
N GLY A 182 -65.80 10.23 -17.93
CA GLY A 182 -65.40 11.62 -17.76
C GLY A 182 -65.40 12.05 -16.29
N VAL A 183 -66.51 11.81 -15.57
CA VAL A 183 -66.64 12.14 -14.14
C VAL A 183 -65.68 11.31 -13.29
N PHE A 184 -65.56 10.00 -13.55
CA PHE A 184 -64.68 9.11 -12.81
C PHE A 184 -63.21 9.53 -12.92
N ASN A 185 -62.75 9.94 -14.10
CA ASN A 185 -61.37 10.40 -14.27
C ASN A 185 -61.14 11.80 -13.67
N LEU A 186 -62.18 12.64 -13.55
CA LEU A 186 -62.10 13.88 -12.79
C LEU A 186 -61.93 13.62 -11.28
N PHE A 187 -62.60 12.59 -10.74
CA PHE A 187 -62.37 12.13 -9.37
C PHE A 187 -60.94 11.59 -9.18
N ILE A 188 -60.44 10.75 -10.10
CA ILE A 188 -59.05 10.28 -10.06
C ILE A 188 -58.08 11.46 -10.08
N PHE A 189 -58.33 12.48 -10.90
CA PHE A 189 -57.50 13.69 -10.90
C PHE A 189 -57.45 14.37 -9.54
N TRP A 190 -58.57 14.47 -8.82
CA TRP A 190 -58.57 15.07 -7.48
C TRP A 190 -57.72 14.30 -6.47
N VAL A 191 -57.67 12.97 -6.57
CA VAL A 191 -56.88 12.10 -5.70
C VAL A 191 -55.40 12.09 -6.11
N VAL A 192 -55.12 11.88 -7.39
CA VAL A 192 -53.77 11.61 -7.91
C VAL A 192 -53.03 12.89 -8.32
N LYS A 193 -53.74 14.00 -8.54
CA LYS A 193 -53.22 15.31 -9.00
C LYS A 193 -52.37 15.25 -10.28
N GLN A 194 -52.56 14.21 -11.09
CA GLN A 194 -51.91 14.08 -12.39
C GLN A 194 -52.80 14.67 -13.49
N TYR A 195 -52.30 15.70 -14.16
CA TYR A 195 -53.05 16.46 -15.16
C TYR A 195 -53.58 15.62 -16.33
N GLN A 196 -52.99 14.48 -16.66
CA GLN A 196 -53.47 13.64 -17.77
C GLN A 196 -54.92 13.17 -17.57
N TYR A 197 -55.32 12.90 -16.33
CA TYR A 197 -56.70 12.52 -15.99
C TYR A 197 -57.67 13.69 -16.14
N LEU A 198 -57.23 14.91 -15.83
CA LEU A 198 -58.02 16.12 -16.03
C LEU A 198 -58.28 16.37 -17.52
N HIS A 199 -57.22 16.33 -18.34
CA HIS A 199 -57.34 16.56 -19.78
C HIS A 199 -58.19 15.47 -20.46
N TYR A 200 -58.02 14.20 -20.07
CA TYR A 200 -58.89 13.11 -20.55
C TYR A 200 -60.36 13.33 -20.16
N ALA A 201 -60.63 13.67 -18.89
CA ALA A 201 -61.98 13.90 -18.40
C ALA A 201 -62.66 15.05 -19.15
N LEU A 202 -61.97 16.18 -19.31
CA LEU A 202 -62.49 17.35 -20.01
C LEU A 202 -62.69 17.08 -21.51
N ALA A 203 -61.79 16.35 -22.16
CA ALA A 203 -61.97 15.94 -23.55
C ALA A 203 -63.21 15.04 -23.71
N THR A 204 -63.33 14.01 -22.86
CA THR A 204 -64.44 13.05 -22.89
C THR A 204 -65.78 13.74 -22.65
N LEU A 205 -65.87 14.62 -21.64
CA LEU A 205 -67.08 15.38 -21.34
C LEU A 205 -67.44 16.35 -22.48
N ALA A 206 -66.46 17.00 -23.10
CA ALA A 206 -66.69 17.88 -24.23
C ALA A 206 -67.24 17.12 -25.44
N PHE A 207 -66.66 15.97 -25.82
CA PHE A 207 -67.22 15.14 -26.89
C PHE A 207 -68.59 14.55 -26.53
N THR A 208 -68.82 14.20 -25.26
CA THR A 208 -70.12 13.74 -24.78
C THR A 208 -71.18 14.82 -24.98
N LEU A 209 -70.86 16.07 -24.64
CA LEU A 209 -71.74 17.22 -24.86
C LEU A 209 -72.03 17.40 -26.36
N GLY A 210 -71.01 17.31 -27.22
CA GLY A 210 -71.19 17.44 -28.67
C GLY A 210 -72.08 16.35 -29.27
N TRP A 211 -71.91 15.09 -28.84
CA TRP A 211 -72.78 14.01 -29.30
C TRP A 211 -74.19 14.09 -28.69
N ALA A 212 -74.31 14.49 -27.43
CA ALA A 212 -75.60 14.74 -26.78
C ALA A 212 -76.38 15.84 -27.53
N SER A 213 -75.68 16.90 -27.95
CA SER A 213 -76.24 17.90 -28.85
C SER A 213 -76.66 17.27 -30.16
N VAL A 214 -75.82 16.53 -30.90
CA VAL A 214 -76.19 15.91 -32.21
C VAL A 214 -77.52 15.16 -32.19
N PHE A 215 -77.84 14.45 -31.09
CA PHE A 215 -79.09 13.70 -30.95
C PHE A 215 -80.26 14.49 -30.34
N GLY A 216 -80.06 15.75 -29.95
CA GLY A 216 -81.10 16.60 -29.35
C GLY A 216 -81.43 16.20 -27.90
N LEU A 217 -80.46 15.67 -27.15
CA LEU A 217 -80.67 15.26 -25.76
C LEU A 217 -81.02 16.44 -24.84
N PRO A 218 -80.41 17.63 -24.96
CA PRO A 218 -80.80 18.78 -24.13
C PRO A 218 -82.25 19.19 -24.34
N GLU A 219 -82.76 19.13 -25.56
CA GLU A 219 -84.15 19.45 -25.91
C GLU A 219 -85.11 18.39 -25.35
N PHE A 220 -84.74 17.11 -25.43
CA PHE A 220 -85.46 16.03 -24.76
C PHE A 220 -85.53 16.23 -23.24
N MET A 221 -84.46 16.73 -22.62
CA MET A 221 -84.40 17.02 -21.18
C MET A 221 -85.04 18.37 -20.78
N GLY A 222 -85.50 19.18 -21.74
CA GLY A 222 -86.07 20.50 -21.48
C GLY A 222 -85.05 21.59 -21.12
N LEU A 223 -83.77 21.42 -21.47
CA LEU A 223 -82.66 22.34 -21.15
C LEU A 223 -82.46 23.47 -22.18
N GLY A 224 -83.34 23.58 -23.18
CA GLY A 224 -83.26 24.58 -24.27
C GLY A 224 -82.48 24.09 -25.50
N SER A 225 -82.34 24.96 -26.51
CA SER A 225 -81.69 24.63 -27.78
C SER A 225 -80.20 24.36 -27.61
N SER A 226 -79.76 23.19 -28.07
CA SER A 226 -78.40 22.69 -28.01
C SER A 226 -77.55 23.10 -29.22
N THR A 227 -78.16 23.74 -30.21
CA THR A 227 -77.53 24.15 -31.48
C THR A 227 -76.27 25.00 -31.28
N SER A 228 -76.26 25.87 -30.26
CA SER A 228 -75.14 26.77 -29.97
C SER A 228 -73.87 26.05 -29.49
N TRP A 229 -74.03 24.93 -28.76
CA TRP A 229 -72.93 24.14 -28.21
C TRP A 229 -72.51 22.96 -29.08
N LEU A 230 -73.22 22.73 -30.18
CA LEU A 230 -73.05 21.59 -31.06
C LEU A 230 -71.61 21.45 -31.58
N MET A 231 -71.07 22.45 -32.28
CA MET A 231 -69.69 22.40 -32.81
C MET A 231 -68.59 22.87 -31.84
N PRO A 232 -68.80 23.89 -30.98
CA PRO A 232 -67.78 24.32 -30.01
C PRO A 232 -67.30 23.20 -29.08
N SER A 233 -68.19 22.30 -28.68
CA SER A 233 -67.87 21.15 -27.83
C SER A 233 -66.82 20.21 -28.44
N TYR A 234 -66.88 19.91 -29.75
CA TYR A 234 -65.87 19.11 -30.44
C TYR A 234 -64.51 19.81 -30.54
N ILE A 235 -64.48 21.13 -30.70
CA ILE A 235 -63.25 21.93 -30.72
C ILE A 235 -62.59 21.92 -29.33
N ILE A 236 -63.39 22.08 -28.28
CA ILE A 236 -62.92 21.97 -26.88
C ILE A 236 -62.40 20.55 -26.63
N GLY A 237 -63.09 19.52 -27.13
CA GLY A 237 -62.65 18.12 -27.07
C GLY A 237 -61.29 17.92 -27.75
N ALA A 238 -61.10 18.46 -28.96
CA ALA A 238 -59.83 18.39 -29.68
C ALA A 238 -58.68 19.09 -28.94
N PHE A 239 -58.96 20.25 -28.35
CA PHE A 239 -57.99 20.98 -27.52
C PHE A 239 -57.49 20.13 -26.35
N PHE A 240 -58.41 19.60 -25.54
CA PHE A 240 -58.04 18.79 -24.38
C PHE A 240 -57.40 17.44 -24.77
N SER A 241 -57.84 16.86 -25.90
CA SER A 241 -57.25 15.64 -26.46
C SER A 241 -55.77 15.82 -26.80
N CYS A 242 -55.38 16.95 -27.42
CA CYS A 242 -53.97 17.24 -27.69
C CYS A 242 -53.11 17.20 -26.42
N TYR A 243 -53.56 17.85 -25.34
CA TYR A 243 -52.83 17.85 -24.07
C TYR A 243 -52.82 16.49 -23.38
N PHE A 244 -53.94 15.77 -23.42
CA PHE A 244 -54.01 14.40 -22.91
C PHE A 244 -53.01 13.51 -23.66
N TYR A 245 -52.99 13.55 -24.99
CA TYR A 245 -52.09 12.73 -25.83
C TYR A 245 -50.62 13.05 -25.53
N MET A 246 -50.27 14.33 -25.42
CA MET A 246 -48.92 14.77 -25.05
C MET A 246 -48.46 14.19 -23.70
N GLN A 247 -49.32 14.25 -22.69
CA GLN A 247 -48.98 13.82 -21.33
C GLN A 247 -48.98 12.29 -21.20
N PHE A 248 -49.99 11.63 -21.75
CA PHE A 248 -50.13 10.17 -21.70
C PHE A 248 -48.99 9.46 -22.43
N LEU A 249 -48.64 9.94 -23.64
CA LEU A 249 -47.56 9.38 -24.46
C LEU A 249 -46.18 9.95 -24.09
N LYS A 250 -46.10 10.89 -23.15
CA LYS A 250 -44.84 11.54 -22.72
C LYS A 250 -44.01 12.10 -23.89
N THR A 251 -44.69 12.67 -24.89
CA THR A 251 -44.05 13.10 -26.15
C THR A 251 -43.01 14.20 -25.95
N ALA A 252 -43.09 14.97 -24.87
CA ALA A 252 -42.12 16.02 -24.56
C ALA A 252 -40.70 15.47 -24.36
N GLN A 253 -40.58 14.26 -23.82
CA GLN A 253 -39.28 13.60 -23.59
C GLN A 253 -38.86 12.76 -24.80
N GLN A 254 -39.82 12.11 -25.47
CA GLN A 254 -39.55 11.08 -26.49
C GLN A 254 -39.59 11.60 -27.94
N ALA A 255 -40.35 12.65 -28.22
CA ALA A 255 -40.62 13.13 -29.59
C ALA A 255 -41.00 14.64 -29.63
N PRO A 256 -40.03 15.56 -29.49
CA PRO A 256 -40.29 16.99 -29.35
C PRO A 256 -41.01 17.62 -30.56
N ARG A 257 -40.79 17.11 -31.79
CA ARG A 257 -41.51 17.56 -33.00
C ARG A 257 -43.00 17.25 -32.95
N THR A 258 -43.37 16.06 -32.44
CA THR A 258 -44.79 15.69 -32.26
C THR A 258 -45.46 16.52 -31.16
N THR A 259 -44.71 16.85 -30.11
CA THR A 259 -45.16 17.77 -29.06
C THR A 259 -45.46 19.16 -29.61
N LEU A 260 -44.60 19.68 -30.49
CA LEU A 260 -44.84 20.94 -31.17
C LEU A 260 -46.11 20.88 -32.03
N ALA A 261 -46.31 19.79 -32.78
CA ALA A 261 -47.50 19.61 -33.60
C ALA A 261 -48.79 19.63 -32.75
N PHE A 262 -48.83 18.91 -31.62
CA PHE A 262 -49.98 18.97 -30.69
C PHE A 262 -50.22 20.37 -30.13
N LYS A 263 -49.16 21.11 -29.76
CA LYS A 263 -49.30 22.49 -29.28
C LYS A 263 -49.87 23.41 -30.36
N ILE A 264 -49.45 23.25 -31.62
CA ILE A 264 -49.98 24.02 -32.76
C ILE A 264 -51.46 23.69 -32.95
N THR A 265 -51.84 22.40 -32.97
CA THR A 265 -53.24 21.98 -33.12
C THR A 265 -54.12 22.45 -31.95
N ALA A 266 -53.61 22.42 -30.71
CA ALA A 266 -54.31 22.96 -29.55
C ALA A 266 -54.49 24.48 -29.65
N ALA A 267 -53.44 25.24 -30.01
CA ALA A 267 -53.54 26.68 -30.22
C ALA A 267 -54.54 27.02 -31.34
N ALA A 268 -54.51 26.29 -32.46
CA ALA A 268 -55.47 26.44 -33.54
C ALA A 268 -56.91 26.13 -33.08
N SER A 269 -57.10 25.15 -32.19
CA SER A 269 -58.42 24.84 -31.61
C SER A 269 -58.94 25.97 -30.74
N LEU A 270 -58.08 26.58 -29.91
CA LEU A 270 -58.47 27.72 -29.10
C LEU A 270 -58.85 28.94 -29.97
N LEU A 271 -58.09 29.21 -31.04
CA LEU A 271 -58.38 30.29 -31.99
C LEU A 271 -59.63 30.04 -32.83
N ALA A 272 -59.96 28.78 -33.11
CA ALA A 272 -61.15 28.39 -33.88
C ALA A 272 -62.46 28.52 -33.07
N LEU A 273 -62.39 28.50 -31.74
CA LEU A 273 -63.56 28.42 -30.87
C LEU A 273 -64.58 29.57 -31.07
N PRO A 274 -64.19 30.86 -31.15
CA PRO A 274 -65.14 31.95 -31.38
C PRO A 274 -65.88 31.83 -32.72
N PHE A 275 -65.21 31.32 -33.76
CA PHE A 275 -65.81 31.14 -35.08
C PHE A 275 -66.87 30.04 -35.09
N ALA A 276 -66.70 29.00 -34.27
CA ALA A 276 -67.70 27.94 -34.13
C ALA A 276 -68.97 28.42 -33.41
N PHE A 277 -68.85 29.34 -32.44
CA PHE A 277 -70.02 30.00 -31.84
C PHE A 277 -70.71 30.97 -32.79
N TYR A 278 -69.93 31.65 -33.64
CA TYR A 278 -70.47 32.59 -34.62
C TYR A 278 -71.27 31.91 -35.74
N ASN A 279 -70.77 30.80 -36.28
CA ASN A 279 -71.43 30.05 -37.34
C ASN A 279 -71.16 28.55 -37.22
N GLN A 280 -72.23 27.76 -37.05
CA GLN A 280 -72.12 26.30 -36.86
C GLN A 280 -71.57 25.58 -38.11
N GLY A 281 -71.84 26.09 -39.32
CA GLY A 281 -71.28 25.55 -40.56
C GLY A 281 -69.76 25.73 -40.64
N LEU A 282 -69.23 26.92 -40.29
CA LEU A 282 -67.78 27.13 -40.12
C LEU A 282 -67.22 26.27 -39.00
N GLY A 283 -67.94 26.17 -37.88
CA GLY A 283 -67.62 25.32 -36.74
C GLY A 283 -67.41 23.87 -37.14
N LEU A 284 -68.28 23.32 -38.01
CA LEU A 284 -68.16 21.94 -38.51
C LEU A 284 -66.85 21.68 -39.24
N TYR A 285 -66.47 22.57 -40.17
CA TYR A 285 -65.21 22.41 -40.91
C TYR A 285 -64.00 22.52 -39.99
N LEU A 286 -63.99 23.51 -39.09
CA LEU A 286 -62.91 23.72 -38.13
C LEU A 286 -62.79 22.53 -37.16
N ALA A 287 -63.91 22.09 -36.57
CA ALA A 287 -63.95 20.92 -35.70
C ALA A 287 -63.45 19.66 -36.42
N SER A 288 -63.89 19.42 -37.66
CA SER A 288 -63.47 18.26 -38.45
C SER A 288 -61.97 18.27 -38.75
N ILE A 289 -61.41 19.42 -39.15
CA ILE A 289 -59.97 19.58 -39.43
C ILE A 289 -59.15 19.36 -38.15
N LEU A 290 -59.54 20.00 -37.04
CA LEU A 290 -58.78 19.98 -35.80
C LEU A 290 -58.84 18.62 -35.10
N THR A 291 -60.02 17.99 -35.04
CA THR A 291 -60.17 16.64 -34.49
C THR A 291 -59.41 15.62 -35.34
N SER A 292 -59.49 15.70 -36.68
CA SER A 292 -58.71 14.83 -37.57
C SER A 292 -57.20 15.02 -37.38
N ALA A 293 -56.72 16.27 -37.31
CA ALA A 293 -55.31 16.56 -37.06
C ALA A 293 -54.85 15.95 -35.72
N ALA A 294 -55.63 16.14 -34.65
CA ALA A 294 -55.33 15.56 -33.34
C ALA A 294 -55.30 14.03 -33.39
N LEU A 295 -56.24 13.38 -34.09
CA LEU A 295 -56.29 11.92 -34.27
C LEU A 295 -55.08 11.39 -35.04
N PHE A 296 -54.72 11.99 -36.18
CA PHE A 296 -53.59 11.51 -37.00
C PHE A 296 -52.23 11.74 -36.32
N ILE A 297 -52.02 12.90 -35.69
CA ILE A 297 -50.82 13.16 -34.90
C ILE A 297 -50.78 12.20 -33.70
N GLY A 298 -51.93 11.99 -33.04
CA GLY A 298 -52.16 10.99 -31.99
C GLY A 298 -51.73 9.59 -32.39
N LEU A 299 -52.24 9.10 -33.52
CA LEU A 299 -51.97 7.76 -34.04
C LEU A 299 -50.49 7.57 -34.35
N TYR A 300 -49.87 8.56 -35.00
CA TYR A 300 -48.42 8.55 -35.27
C TYR A 300 -47.60 8.50 -33.99
N ALA A 301 -47.91 9.36 -33.01
CA ALA A 301 -47.22 9.40 -31.72
C ALA A 301 -47.43 8.09 -30.93
N GLY A 302 -48.65 7.55 -30.94
CA GLY A 302 -49.00 6.29 -30.29
C GLY A 302 -48.24 5.10 -30.88
N LEU A 303 -48.20 4.97 -32.21
CA LEU A 303 -47.42 3.94 -32.91
C LEU A 303 -45.93 4.05 -32.59
N THR A 304 -45.40 5.27 -32.53
CA THR A 304 -43.99 5.51 -32.18
C THR A 304 -43.70 5.11 -30.74
N ALA A 305 -44.53 5.53 -29.79
CA ALA A 305 -44.39 5.17 -28.38
C ALA A 305 -44.50 3.66 -28.17
N TRP A 306 -45.40 2.98 -28.88
CA TRP A 306 -45.53 1.53 -28.80
C TRP A 306 -44.28 0.81 -29.33
N ARG A 307 -43.72 1.27 -30.46
CA ARG A 307 -42.44 0.76 -31.00
C ARG A 307 -41.27 0.96 -30.03
N GLN A 308 -41.30 2.03 -29.23
CA GLN A 308 -40.31 2.31 -28.18
C GLN A 308 -40.55 1.51 -26.88
N GLY A 309 -41.49 0.56 -26.87
CA GLY A 309 -41.73 -0.32 -25.73
C GLY A 309 -42.72 0.21 -24.69
N TYR A 310 -43.39 1.35 -24.95
CA TYR A 310 -44.44 1.85 -24.05
C TYR A 310 -45.74 1.05 -24.25
N THR A 311 -45.86 -0.07 -23.52
CA THR A 311 -46.97 -1.03 -23.66
C THR A 311 -48.39 -0.45 -23.51
N PRO A 312 -48.67 0.58 -22.70
CA PRO A 312 -50.00 1.19 -22.64
C PRO A 312 -50.48 1.81 -23.96
N ALA A 313 -49.55 2.19 -24.85
CA ALA A 313 -49.88 2.80 -26.13
C ALA A 313 -50.73 1.91 -27.06
N ARG A 314 -50.72 0.58 -26.87
CA ARG A 314 -51.56 -0.32 -27.68
C ARG A 314 -53.05 -0.03 -27.51
N TYR A 315 -53.51 0.20 -26.29
CA TYR A 315 -54.92 0.51 -25.99
C TYR A 315 -55.28 1.89 -26.55
N PHE A 316 -54.35 2.82 -26.44
CA PHE A 316 -54.46 4.16 -27.02
C PHE A 316 -54.64 4.12 -28.54
N ILE A 317 -53.86 3.31 -29.27
CA ILE A 317 -54.00 3.16 -30.72
C ILE A 317 -55.37 2.59 -31.09
N TRP A 318 -55.81 1.53 -30.39
CA TRP A 318 -57.13 0.95 -30.61
C TRP A 318 -58.26 1.94 -30.34
N ALA A 319 -58.10 2.80 -29.32
CA ALA A 319 -59.05 3.86 -29.01
C ALA A 319 -59.20 4.84 -30.19
N LEU A 320 -58.07 5.36 -30.70
CA LEU A 320 -58.09 6.27 -31.84
C LEU A 320 -58.65 5.63 -33.12
N LEU A 321 -58.37 4.34 -33.35
CA LEU A 321 -58.96 3.60 -34.47
C LEU A 321 -60.48 3.41 -34.32
N ALA A 322 -60.98 3.24 -33.09
CA ALA A 322 -62.40 3.14 -32.82
C ALA A 322 -63.16 4.42 -33.18
N VAL A 323 -62.52 5.60 -33.12
CA VAL A 323 -63.09 6.86 -33.62
C VAL A 323 -62.88 7.02 -35.13
N LEU A 324 -61.67 6.74 -35.61
CA LEU A 324 -61.26 7.03 -36.99
C LEU A 324 -62.06 6.20 -38.01
N LEU A 325 -62.28 4.91 -37.74
CA LEU A 325 -62.92 4.00 -38.69
C LEU A 325 -64.41 4.34 -38.93
N PRO A 326 -65.28 4.46 -37.92
CA PRO A 326 -66.67 4.93 -38.08
C PRO A 326 -66.80 6.24 -38.86
N ASN A 327 -65.99 7.24 -38.48
CA ASN A 327 -66.05 8.56 -39.10
C ASN A 327 -65.57 8.53 -40.56
N SER A 328 -64.56 7.70 -40.86
CA SER A 328 -64.11 7.47 -42.24
C SER A 328 -65.21 6.82 -43.09
N VAL A 329 -65.90 5.80 -42.55
CA VAL A 329 -67.04 5.15 -43.24
C VAL A 329 -68.16 6.15 -43.50
N GLY A 330 -68.54 6.96 -42.49
CA GLY A 330 -69.56 8.01 -42.63
C GLY A 330 -69.20 9.04 -43.71
N ASN A 331 -67.95 9.52 -43.71
CA ASN A 331 -67.46 10.47 -44.72
C ASN A 331 -67.48 9.86 -46.13
N LEU A 332 -67.06 8.60 -46.30
CA LEU A 332 -67.08 7.91 -47.59
C LEU A 332 -68.51 7.67 -48.12
N MET A 333 -69.47 7.41 -47.22
CA MET A 333 -70.89 7.32 -47.56
C MET A 333 -71.47 8.68 -47.97
N ASN A 334 -71.09 9.76 -47.27
CA ASN A 334 -71.54 11.12 -47.60
C ASN A 334 -70.96 11.61 -48.94
N LEU A 335 -69.74 11.18 -49.30
CA LEU A 335 -69.11 11.45 -50.60
C LEU A 335 -69.68 10.59 -51.75
N GLY A 336 -70.59 9.65 -51.45
CA GLY A 336 -71.17 8.74 -52.44
C GLY A 336 -70.21 7.66 -52.96
N ILE A 337 -69.07 7.45 -52.28
CA ILE A 337 -68.08 6.42 -52.64
C ILE A 337 -68.53 5.04 -52.14
N LEU A 338 -69.12 4.98 -50.95
CA LEU A 338 -69.75 3.77 -50.42
C LEU A 338 -71.27 3.80 -50.65
N PRO A 339 -71.91 2.64 -50.90
CA PRO A 339 -73.36 2.58 -51.04
C PRO A 339 -74.03 3.08 -49.76
N GLY A 340 -75.11 3.82 -49.92
CA GLY A 340 -75.90 4.33 -48.79
C GLY A 340 -76.64 3.19 -48.10
N PHE A 341 -76.03 2.56 -47.11
CA PHE A 341 -76.76 1.70 -46.17
C PHE A 341 -77.69 2.55 -45.30
N ASN A 342 -78.83 1.99 -44.90
CA ASN A 342 -79.77 2.59 -43.95
C ASN A 342 -79.24 2.48 -42.50
N ILE A 343 -78.02 2.92 -42.28
CA ILE A 343 -77.35 2.91 -40.96
C ILE A 343 -77.24 4.35 -40.48
N ASN A 344 -77.53 4.57 -39.20
CA ASN A 344 -77.32 5.84 -38.54
C ASN A 344 -75.81 6.09 -38.33
N ILE A 345 -75.19 6.83 -39.27
CA ILE A 345 -73.74 7.13 -39.26
C ILE A 345 -73.30 7.92 -38.02
N TYR A 346 -74.19 8.73 -37.45
CA TYR A 346 -73.93 9.48 -36.23
C TYR A 346 -73.91 8.55 -35.02
N LEU A 347 -74.81 7.56 -34.98
CA LEU A 347 -74.80 6.53 -33.94
C LEU A 347 -73.51 5.70 -34.00
N LEU A 348 -73.05 5.35 -35.21
CA LEU A 348 -71.77 4.66 -35.38
C LEU A 348 -70.58 5.49 -34.87
N GLY A 349 -70.59 6.81 -35.10
CA GLY A 349 -69.60 7.73 -34.56
C GLY A 349 -69.62 7.82 -33.04
N LEU A 350 -70.82 7.88 -32.42
CA LEU A 350 -70.98 7.87 -30.96
C LEU A 350 -70.49 6.54 -30.34
N ILE A 351 -70.80 5.40 -30.97
CA ILE A 351 -70.27 4.10 -30.55
C ILE A 351 -68.74 4.12 -30.58
N GLY A 352 -68.15 4.66 -31.65
CA GLY A 352 -66.71 4.83 -31.78
C GLY A 352 -66.11 5.68 -30.66
N ASN A 353 -66.74 6.81 -30.33
CA ASN A 353 -66.30 7.70 -29.25
C ASN A 353 -66.45 7.08 -27.85
N SER A 354 -67.48 6.23 -27.65
CA SER A 354 -67.67 5.47 -26.41
C SER A 354 -66.60 4.40 -26.22
N LEU A 355 -66.27 3.67 -27.31
CA LEU A 355 -65.17 2.72 -27.32
C LEU A 355 -63.81 3.39 -27.09
N ASP A 356 -63.59 4.57 -27.69
CA ASP A 356 -62.38 5.37 -27.45
C ASP A 356 -62.23 5.73 -25.98
N SER A 357 -63.29 6.31 -25.39
CA SER A 357 -63.31 6.66 -23.97
C SER A 357 -62.96 5.43 -23.10
N LEU A 358 -63.60 4.28 -23.36
CA LEU A 358 -63.35 3.05 -22.61
C LEU A 358 -61.91 2.53 -22.79
N LEU A 359 -61.39 2.50 -24.01
CA LEU A 359 -60.06 2.00 -24.31
C LEU A 359 -58.96 2.92 -23.78
N LEU A 360 -59.16 4.24 -23.79
CA LEU A 360 -58.27 5.21 -23.15
C LEU A 360 -58.25 5.06 -21.63
N ALA A 361 -59.39 4.74 -21.00
CA ALA A 361 -59.42 4.41 -19.57
C ALA A 361 -58.60 3.14 -19.27
N PHE A 362 -58.67 2.11 -20.12
CA PHE A 362 -57.77 0.95 -20.02
C PHE A 362 -56.30 1.30 -20.27
N ALA A 363 -56.02 2.24 -21.17
CA ALA A 363 -54.67 2.73 -21.43
C ALA A 363 -54.08 3.41 -20.18
N LEU A 364 -54.87 4.25 -19.50
CA LEU A 364 -54.50 4.87 -18.22
C LEU A 364 -54.28 3.82 -17.12
N ALA A 365 -55.18 2.84 -16.98
CA ALA A 365 -55.01 1.76 -16.01
C ALA A 365 -53.74 0.93 -16.27
N ALA A 366 -53.44 0.63 -17.54
CA ALA A 366 -52.22 -0.07 -17.93
C ALA A 366 -50.96 0.74 -17.62
N GLN A 367 -51.00 2.08 -17.77
CA GLN A 367 -49.92 2.97 -17.39
C GLN A 367 -49.68 2.98 -15.87
N VAL A 368 -50.75 3.04 -15.07
CA VAL A 368 -50.66 2.95 -13.60
C VAL A 368 -50.02 1.63 -13.19
N ARG A 369 -50.46 0.51 -13.79
CA ARG A 369 -49.86 -0.80 -13.53
C ARG A 369 -48.36 -0.83 -13.86
N LEU A 370 -47.96 -0.26 -15.00
CA LEU A 370 -46.55 -0.19 -15.39
C LEU A 370 -45.72 0.65 -14.38
N LEU A 371 -46.27 1.76 -13.89
CA LEU A 371 -45.62 2.58 -12.86
C LEU A 371 -45.50 1.83 -11.53
N ASN A 372 -46.54 1.12 -11.11
CA ASN A 372 -46.50 0.32 -9.88
C ASN A 372 -45.45 -0.80 -9.95
N LEU A 373 -45.35 -1.52 -11.09
CA LEU A 373 -44.32 -2.53 -11.28
C LEU A 373 -42.91 -1.93 -11.21
N LYS A 374 -42.67 -0.80 -11.89
CA LYS A 374 -41.38 -0.09 -11.80
C LYS A 374 -41.04 0.36 -10.38
N ASN A 375 -42.04 0.81 -9.62
CA ASN A 375 -41.84 1.18 -8.22
C ASN A 375 -41.45 -0.03 -7.38
N ILE A 376 -42.11 -1.18 -7.57
CA ILE A 376 -41.77 -2.43 -6.87
C ILE A 376 -40.34 -2.90 -7.21
N ASP A 377 -39.97 -2.87 -8.49
CA ASP A 377 -38.61 -3.24 -8.92
C ASP A 377 -37.57 -2.30 -8.31
N LEU A 378 -37.86 -0.99 -8.29
CA LEU A 378 -36.97 0.01 -7.71
C LEU A 378 -36.82 -0.15 -6.21
N THR A 379 -37.91 -0.37 -5.47
CA THR A 379 -37.85 -0.60 -4.01
C THR A 379 -37.07 -1.86 -3.69
N THR A 380 -37.27 -2.94 -4.44
CA THR A 380 -36.55 -4.21 -4.25
C THR A 380 -35.05 -4.05 -4.51
N SER A 381 -34.68 -3.35 -5.58
CA SER A 381 -33.27 -3.05 -5.90
C SER A 381 -32.61 -2.18 -4.84
N LEU A 382 -33.34 -1.19 -4.31
CA LEU A 382 -32.86 -0.33 -3.23
C LEU A 382 -32.63 -1.14 -1.95
N GLU A 383 -33.58 -1.99 -1.56
CA GLU A 383 -33.46 -2.87 -0.38
C GLU A 383 -32.23 -3.77 -0.48
N HIS A 384 -32.02 -4.45 -1.61
CA HIS A 384 -30.83 -5.27 -1.83
C HIS A 384 -29.53 -4.45 -1.74
N THR A 385 -29.52 -3.25 -2.33
CA THR A 385 -28.35 -2.37 -2.28
C THR A 385 -28.04 -1.92 -0.85
N VAL A 386 -29.07 -1.54 -0.08
CA VAL A 386 -28.92 -1.16 1.34
C VAL A 386 -28.41 -2.33 2.17
N GLU A 387 -28.94 -3.54 1.97
CA GLU A 387 -28.49 -4.74 2.68
C GLU A 387 -27.01 -5.04 2.38
N GLN A 388 -26.61 -5.02 1.10
CA GLN A 388 -25.22 -5.23 0.69
C GLN A 388 -24.28 -4.20 1.32
N ARG A 389 -24.63 -2.91 1.25
CA ARG A 389 -23.81 -1.83 1.84
C ARG A 389 -23.72 -1.94 3.36
N THR A 390 -24.78 -2.39 4.01
CA THR A 390 -24.78 -2.63 5.46
C THR A 390 -23.81 -3.74 5.82
N LYS A 391 -23.79 -4.85 5.06
CA LYS A 391 -22.83 -5.96 5.26
C LYS A 391 -21.38 -5.51 5.06
N GLU A 392 -21.09 -4.80 3.98
CA GLU A 392 -19.75 -4.23 3.70
C GLU A 392 -19.28 -3.31 4.84
N LEU A 393 -20.17 -2.44 5.33
CA LEU A 393 -19.85 -1.52 6.42
C LEU A 393 -19.57 -2.25 7.74
N THR A 394 -20.36 -3.27 8.09
CA THR A 394 -20.10 -4.07 9.29
C THR A 394 -18.76 -4.80 9.22
N GLN A 395 -18.38 -5.33 8.05
CA GLN A 395 -17.09 -5.98 7.86
C GLN A 395 -15.92 -4.98 7.97
N ALA A 396 -16.05 -3.81 7.37
CA ALA A 396 -15.05 -2.75 7.46
C ALA A 396 -14.86 -2.25 8.91
N ASN A 397 -15.95 -2.10 9.67
CA ASN A 397 -15.88 -1.72 11.09
C ASN A 397 -15.18 -2.77 11.94
N LEU A 398 -15.49 -4.06 11.76
CA LEU A 398 -14.80 -5.15 12.45
C LEU A 398 -13.28 -5.14 12.15
N GLN A 399 -12.92 -4.91 10.89
CA GLN A 399 -11.52 -4.81 10.49
C GLN A 399 -10.83 -3.59 11.12
N LEU A 400 -11.52 -2.43 11.15
CA LEU A 400 -11.02 -1.22 11.80
C LEU A 400 -10.80 -1.42 13.30
N GLU A 401 -11.73 -2.09 13.99
CA GLU A 401 -11.59 -2.40 15.42
C GLU A 401 -10.37 -3.30 15.67
N GLN A 402 -10.17 -4.34 14.84
CA GLN A 402 -8.99 -5.20 14.92
C GLN A 402 -7.70 -4.41 14.72
N THR A 403 -7.60 -3.61 13.65
CA THR A 403 -6.41 -2.79 13.38
C THR A 403 -6.14 -1.78 14.49
N ASN A 404 -7.18 -1.19 15.08
CA ASN A 404 -7.01 -0.22 16.17
C ASN A 404 -6.52 -0.90 17.46
N SER A 405 -6.99 -2.12 17.75
CA SER A 405 -6.49 -2.92 18.88
C SER A 405 -5.00 -3.24 18.70
N GLU A 406 -4.59 -3.68 17.51
CA GLU A 406 -3.17 -3.96 17.21
C GLU A 406 -2.29 -2.71 17.35
N LEU A 407 -2.78 -1.56 16.86
CA LEU A 407 -2.08 -0.29 16.99
C LEU A 407 -1.93 0.14 18.46
N LEU A 408 -2.97 -0.03 19.27
CA LEU A 408 -2.91 0.28 20.70
C LEU A 408 -1.90 -0.60 21.43
N GLU A 409 -1.85 -1.90 21.14
CA GLU A 409 -0.85 -2.80 21.72
C GLU A 409 0.58 -2.38 21.34
N ALA A 410 0.82 -2.08 20.07
CA ALA A 410 2.11 -1.59 19.60
C ALA A 410 2.52 -0.27 20.28
N ASN A 411 1.57 0.65 20.46
CA ASN A 411 1.81 1.94 21.08
C ASN A 411 2.09 1.80 22.59
N LEU A 412 1.37 0.92 23.28
CA LEU A 412 1.63 0.59 24.69
C LEU A 412 3.01 -0.06 24.88
N ALA A 413 3.40 -0.96 23.99
CA ALA A 413 4.74 -1.56 23.99
C ALA A 413 5.83 -0.48 23.81
N LYS A 414 5.64 0.45 22.87
CA LYS A 414 6.54 1.59 22.66
C LYS A 414 6.61 2.52 23.88
N GLY A 415 5.48 2.76 24.56
CA GLY A 415 5.45 3.54 25.80
C GLY A 415 6.25 2.89 26.93
N ARG A 416 6.09 1.58 27.12
CA ARG A 416 6.88 0.81 28.12
C ARG A 416 8.37 0.81 27.81
N PHE A 417 8.74 0.72 26.53
CA PHE A 417 10.13 0.84 26.07
C PHE A 417 10.75 2.17 26.52
N LEU A 418 10.13 3.29 26.18
CA LEU A 418 10.66 4.62 26.50
C LEU A 418 10.78 4.86 28.01
N ALA A 419 9.79 4.40 28.78
CA ALA A 419 9.82 4.52 30.24
C ALA A 419 11.00 3.74 30.86
N THR A 420 11.25 2.52 30.40
CA THR A 420 12.34 1.67 30.88
C THR A 420 13.71 2.24 30.52
N MET A 421 13.89 2.68 29.27
CA MET A 421 15.15 3.30 28.82
C MET A 421 15.45 4.59 29.59
N SER A 422 14.43 5.41 29.90
CA SER A 422 14.62 6.60 30.71
C SER A 422 15.16 6.26 32.11
N HIS A 423 14.71 5.18 32.71
CA HIS A 423 15.15 4.75 34.04
C HIS A 423 16.59 4.20 34.04
N GLU A 424 16.92 3.36 33.04
CA GLU A 424 18.26 2.77 32.86
C GLU A 424 19.32 3.82 32.51
N ILE A 425 18.93 4.93 31.85
CA ILE A 425 19.82 6.06 31.58
C ILE A 425 19.95 6.97 32.81
N ARG A 426 18.83 7.30 33.46
CA ARG A 426 18.80 8.29 34.55
C ARG A 426 19.61 7.84 35.76
N THR A 427 19.50 6.59 36.17
CA THR A 427 20.13 6.08 37.39
C THR A 427 21.66 6.23 37.41
N PRO A 428 22.43 5.70 36.42
CA PRO A 428 23.87 5.89 36.38
C PRO A 428 24.27 7.35 36.15
N LEU A 429 23.47 8.11 35.38
CA LEU A 429 23.73 9.52 35.13
C LEU A 429 23.61 10.37 36.41
N THR A 430 22.58 10.13 37.22
CA THR A 430 22.41 10.80 38.53
C THR A 430 23.57 10.47 39.46
N SER A 431 24.06 9.22 39.48
CA SER A 431 25.24 8.84 40.25
C SER A 431 26.52 9.52 39.76
N ILE A 432 26.74 9.59 38.44
CA ILE A 432 27.89 10.29 37.85
C ILE A 432 27.89 11.76 38.25
N ILE A 433 26.75 12.44 38.07
CA ILE A 433 26.60 13.87 38.40
C ILE A 433 26.80 14.08 39.90
N GLY A 434 26.13 13.31 40.76
CA GLY A 434 26.22 13.47 42.21
C GLY A 434 27.63 13.24 42.77
N TYR A 435 28.35 12.23 42.26
CA TYR A 435 29.74 11.98 42.66
C TYR A 435 30.71 13.02 42.09
N ALA A 436 30.50 13.51 40.87
CA ALA A 436 31.31 14.57 40.29
C ALA A 436 31.09 15.90 41.04
N ASP A 437 29.85 16.27 41.34
CA ASP A 437 29.50 17.45 42.13
C ASP A 437 30.09 17.35 43.54
N GLY A 438 30.02 16.19 44.20
CA GLY A 438 30.64 15.98 45.51
C GLY A 438 32.16 16.13 45.52
N ILE A 439 32.86 15.76 44.44
CA ILE A 439 34.29 16.04 44.27
C ILE A 439 34.53 17.55 44.08
N LEU A 440 33.72 18.22 43.25
CA LEU A 440 33.85 19.64 42.94
C LEU A 440 33.54 20.55 44.14
N MET A 441 32.56 20.17 44.98
CA MET A 441 32.15 20.90 46.19
C MET A 441 33.06 20.62 47.40
N GLY A 442 33.94 19.61 47.30
CA GLY A 442 34.83 19.22 48.39
C GLY A 442 34.19 18.33 49.46
N ASP A 443 32.99 17.80 49.20
CA ASP A 443 32.27 16.88 50.09
C ASP A 443 32.91 15.48 50.15
N ILE A 444 33.79 15.16 49.19
CA ILE A 444 34.48 13.88 49.07
C ILE A 444 35.97 14.05 49.35
N ASP A 445 36.43 13.40 50.42
CA ASP A 445 37.82 13.41 50.87
C ASP A 445 38.79 12.87 49.80
N LYS A 446 40.02 13.40 49.78
CA LYS A 446 41.07 12.99 48.84
C LYS A 446 41.39 11.49 48.87
N SER A 447 41.22 10.82 50.02
CA SER A 447 41.40 9.36 50.15
C SER A 447 40.30 8.55 49.46
N GLU A 448 39.11 9.13 49.29
CA GLU A 448 37.94 8.48 48.67
C GLU A 448 37.79 8.83 47.19
N GLN A 449 38.49 9.86 46.71
CA GLN A 449 38.43 10.33 45.33
C GLN A 449 38.79 9.25 44.31
N GLU A 450 39.75 8.37 44.61
CA GLU A 450 40.11 7.26 43.71
C GLU A 450 38.95 6.26 43.55
N ARG A 451 38.31 5.89 44.66
CA ARG A 451 37.14 5.00 44.66
C ARG A 451 35.96 5.64 43.92
N VAL A 452 35.69 6.92 44.18
CA VAL A 452 34.57 7.64 43.56
C VAL A 452 34.79 7.87 42.07
N THR A 453 36.02 8.21 41.66
CA THR A 453 36.38 8.35 40.24
C THR A 453 36.23 7.02 39.51
N LYS A 454 36.59 5.91 40.17
CA LYS A 454 36.35 4.56 39.64
C LYS A 454 34.86 4.27 39.45
N ILE A 455 34.02 4.64 40.42
CA ILE A 455 32.54 4.49 40.32
C ILE A 455 31.98 5.35 39.17
N ILE A 456 32.46 6.59 39.01
CA ILE A 456 32.07 7.45 37.88
C ILE A 456 32.45 6.79 36.54
N ALA A 457 33.66 6.25 36.43
CA ALA A 457 34.12 5.57 35.22
C ALA A 457 33.33 4.28 34.93
N GLU A 458 33.01 3.49 35.96
CA GLU A 458 32.19 2.29 35.85
C GLU A 458 30.76 2.62 35.38
N ASN A 459 30.11 3.63 35.97
CA ASN A 459 28.78 4.09 35.56
C ASN A 459 28.78 4.69 34.16
N GLY A 460 29.84 5.41 33.77
CA GLY A 460 29.98 5.96 32.42
C GLY A 460 30.09 4.86 31.36
N ASN A 461 30.91 3.84 31.63
CA ASN A 461 31.01 2.66 30.76
C ASN A 461 29.70 1.87 30.68
N HIS A 462 28.97 1.75 31.80
CA HIS A 462 27.65 1.12 31.81
C HIS A 462 26.65 1.89 30.93
N LEU A 463 26.57 3.21 31.08
CA LEU A 463 25.69 4.05 30.26
C LEU A 463 26.02 3.95 28.77
N LEU A 464 27.30 3.92 28.40
CA LEU A 464 27.72 3.71 27.00
C LEU A 464 27.28 2.34 26.47
N ALA A 465 27.34 1.29 27.29
CA ALA A 465 26.83 -0.03 26.90
C ALA A 465 25.30 0.00 26.65
N VAL A 466 24.53 0.63 27.55
CA VAL A 466 23.06 0.78 27.39
C VAL A 466 22.73 1.56 26.10
N ILE A 467 23.44 2.65 25.83
CA ILE A 467 23.24 3.45 24.61
C ILE A 467 23.58 2.62 23.36
N ASN A 468 24.68 1.88 23.37
CA ASN A 468 25.07 1.03 22.24
C ASN A 468 24.04 -0.08 22.00
N ASP A 469 23.49 -0.71 23.05
CA ASP A 469 22.40 -1.69 22.91
C ASP A 469 21.16 -1.08 22.25
N ILE A 470 20.80 0.16 22.62
CA ILE A 470 19.67 0.91 22.02
C ILE A 470 19.95 1.25 20.54
N LEU A 471 21.18 1.62 20.22
CA LEU A 471 21.58 1.91 18.84
C LEU A 471 21.60 0.64 18.00
N ASP A 472 22.07 -0.48 18.54
CA ASP A 472 22.06 -1.78 17.87
C ASP A 472 20.62 -2.24 17.59
N ILE A 473 19.68 -2.16 18.55
CA ILE A 473 18.27 -2.51 18.29
C ILE A 473 17.65 -1.59 17.23
N SER A 474 17.95 -0.28 17.27
CA SER A 474 17.45 0.70 16.29
C SER A 474 18.00 0.41 14.88
N LYS A 475 19.29 0.03 14.77
CA LYS A 475 19.91 -0.34 13.49
C LYS A 475 19.32 -1.63 12.94
N ILE A 476 19.03 -2.61 13.81
CA ILE A 476 18.43 -3.88 13.41
C ILE A 476 16.98 -3.66 12.92
N GLU A 477 16.15 -2.88 13.62
CA GLU A 477 14.78 -2.58 13.18
C GLU A 477 14.73 -1.78 11.88
N ALA A 478 15.72 -0.92 11.63
CA ALA A 478 15.85 -0.17 10.39
C ALA A 478 16.44 -0.98 9.22
N ASN A 479 16.77 -2.27 9.41
CA ASN A 479 17.53 -3.09 8.44
C ASN A 479 18.85 -2.45 7.99
N LYS A 480 19.52 -1.71 8.89
CA LYS A 480 20.78 -0.99 8.62
C LYS A 480 22.01 -1.67 9.24
N LEU A 481 21.86 -2.87 9.81
CA LEU A 481 22.98 -3.59 10.39
C LEU A 481 23.69 -4.42 9.30
N GLU A 482 24.90 -3.99 8.92
CA GLU A 482 25.75 -4.68 7.96
C GLU A 482 26.55 -5.80 8.66
N PHE A 483 26.64 -6.98 8.04
CA PHE A 483 27.44 -8.11 8.52
C PHE A 483 28.68 -8.29 7.63
N GLU A 484 29.83 -8.52 8.24
CA GLU A 484 31.09 -8.70 7.53
C GLU A 484 31.53 -10.16 7.56
N ALA A 485 31.58 -10.84 6.42
CA ALA A 485 32.17 -12.17 6.33
C ALA A 485 33.67 -12.07 6.03
N ILE A 486 34.52 -12.26 7.04
CA ILE A 486 35.98 -12.24 6.89
C ILE A 486 36.63 -13.54 7.42
N PRO A 487 37.79 -13.97 6.86
CA PRO A 487 38.55 -15.09 7.40
C PRO A 487 38.91 -14.83 8.87
N THR A 488 38.39 -15.68 9.75
CA THR A 488 38.49 -15.51 11.21
C THR A 488 39.08 -16.75 11.85
N PRO A 489 40.19 -16.64 12.61
CA PRO A 489 40.72 -17.74 13.39
C PRO A 489 39.79 -18.08 14.56
N LEU A 490 39.11 -19.23 14.49
CA LEU A 490 38.07 -19.63 15.44
C LEU A 490 38.61 -19.73 16.87
N PHE A 491 39.76 -20.39 17.03
CA PHE A 491 40.38 -20.60 18.34
C PHE A 491 40.85 -19.30 19.01
N ALA A 492 41.25 -18.29 18.24
CA ALA A 492 41.63 -16.99 18.80
C ALA A 492 40.43 -16.24 19.39
N VAL A 493 39.26 -16.35 18.74
CA VAL A 493 38.01 -15.78 19.27
C VAL A 493 37.64 -16.45 20.59
N LEU A 494 37.70 -17.78 20.64
CA LEU A 494 37.35 -18.56 21.84
C LEU A 494 38.34 -18.35 22.98
N ALA A 495 39.65 -18.30 22.70
CA ALA A 495 40.68 -17.98 23.68
C ALA A 495 40.50 -16.59 24.29
N GLN A 496 40.04 -15.61 23.51
CA GLN A 496 39.74 -14.28 24.04
C GLN A 496 38.57 -14.29 25.03
N ILE A 497 37.54 -15.11 24.78
CA ILE A 497 36.42 -15.30 25.72
C ILE A 497 36.93 -15.97 27.00
N GLU A 498 37.73 -17.03 26.89
CA GLU A 498 38.33 -17.75 28.03
C GLU A 498 39.21 -16.82 28.88
N SER A 499 40.08 -16.03 28.25
CA SER A 499 40.98 -15.11 28.97
C SER A 499 40.22 -14.09 29.83
N VAL A 500 39.13 -13.53 29.32
CA VAL A 500 38.36 -12.49 30.01
C VAL A 500 37.36 -13.09 31.00
N VAL A 501 36.54 -14.04 30.55
CA VAL A 501 35.45 -14.59 31.36
C VAL A 501 35.96 -15.66 32.31
N GLY A 502 36.92 -16.49 31.87
CA GLY A 502 37.56 -17.48 32.73
C GLY A 502 38.28 -16.84 33.91
N LYS A 503 39.01 -15.73 33.70
CA LYS A 503 39.60 -14.96 34.81
C LYS A 503 38.53 -14.49 35.81
N ARG A 504 37.46 -13.86 35.32
CA ARG A 504 36.36 -13.38 36.19
C ARG A 504 35.61 -14.50 36.89
N ALA A 505 35.46 -15.66 36.26
CA ALA A 505 34.87 -16.84 36.87
C ALA A 505 35.75 -17.36 38.02
N ARG A 506 37.07 -17.45 37.81
CA ARG A 506 38.05 -17.81 38.85
C ARG A 506 38.07 -16.81 40.00
N ASP A 507 38.07 -15.51 39.70
CA ASP A 507 37.97 -14.43 40.71
C ASP A 507 36.67 -14.53 41.54
N LYS A 508 35.61 -15.09 40.96
CA LYS A 508 34.31 -15.35 41.63
C LYS A 508 34.23 -16.74 42.28
N GLY A 509 35.27 -17.58 42.17
CA GLY A 509 35.29 -18.94 42.72
C GLY A 509 34.48 -19.97 41.93
N LEU A 510 34.22 -19.73 40.65
CA LEU A 510 33.54 -20.65 39.74
C LEU A 510 34.54 -21.40 38.86
N ALA A 511 34.29 -22.69 38.60
CA ALA A 511 35.07 -23.45 37.63
C ALA A 511 34.67 -23.07 36.19
N PHE A 512 35.64 -22.86 35.30
CA PHE A 512 35.41 -22.54 33.89
C PHE A 512 36.04 -23.63 33.01
N HIS A 513 35.23 -24.28 32.18
CA HIS A 513 35.67 -25.39 31.32
C HIS A 513 35.47 -25.02 29.85
N LEU A 514 36.41 -25.40 28.99
CA LEU A 514 36.37 -25.17 27.55
C LEU A 514 36.61 -26.51 26.84
N ASP A 515 35.56 -27.04 26.21
CA ASP A 515 35.56 -28.37 25.61
C ASP A 515 35.43 -28.27 24.09
N TYR A 516 36.37 -28.86 23.36
CA TYR A 516 36.35 -28.93 21.90
C TYR A 516 36.00 -30.33 21.41
N GLN A 517 35.05 -30.44 20.47
CA GLN A 517 34.76 -31.68 19.75
C GLN A 517 35.34 -31.59 18.35
N TYR A 518 36.46 -32.28 18.15
CA TYR A 518 37.17 -32.33 16.88
C TYR A 518 36.51 -33.28 15.87
N PRO A 519 36.74 -33.09 14.55
CA PRO A 519 37.61 -32.08 13.93
C PRO A 519 36.95 -30.70 13.79
N LEU A 520 37.71 -29.62 13.97
CA LEU A 520 37.25 -28.23 13.83
C LEU A 520 38.19 -27.45 12.88
N PRO A 521 37.66 -26.58 11.99
CA PRO A 521 38.51 -25.77 11.13
C PRO A 521 39.25 -24.69 11.93
N ALA A 522 40.51 -24.42 11.57
CA ALA A 522 41.28 -23.33 12.18
C ALA A 522 40.69 -21.96 11.85
N GLN A 523 40.15 -21.78 10.65
CA GLN A 523 39.56 -20.53 10.18
C GLN A 523 38.17 -20.70 9.55
N ILE A 524 37.27 -19.78 9.88
CA ILE A 524 35.90 -19.70 9.34
C ILE A 524 35.63 -18.29 8.80
N TYR A 525 34.78 -18.18 7.79
CA TYR A 525 34.20 -16.91 7.34
C TYR A 525 33.05 -16.53 8.26
N THR A 526 33.27 -15.49 9.08
CA THR A 526 32.25 -14.94 9.97
C THR A 526 32.59 -13.49 10.31
N ASP A 527 31.68 -12.81 11.01
CA ASP A 527 31.97 -11.51 11.63
C ASP A 527 32.51 -11.76 13.05
N PRO A 528 33.82 -11.58 13.29
CA PRO A 528 34.40 -11.87 14.60
C PRO A 528 33.89 -10.92 15.69
N THR A 529 33.44 -9.72 15.34
CA THR A 529 32.90 -8.75 16.29
C THR A 529 31.53 -9.17 16.78
N ARG A 530 30.64 -9.59 15.86
CA ARG A 530 29.30 -10.05 16.22
C ARG A 530 29.33 -11.40 16.92
N LEU A 531 30.18 -12.32 16.48
CA LEU A 531 30.37 -13.59 17.16
C LEU A 531 30.86 -13.40 18.60
N ARG A 532 31.88 -12.54 18.82
CA ARG A 532 32.31 -12.18 20.18
C ARG A 532 31.19 -11.53 21.00
N GLN A 533 30.40 -10.63 20.41
CA GLN A 533 29.31 -9.95 21.10
C GLN A 533 28.26 -10.96 21.61
N ILE A 534 27.89 -11.94 20.78
CA ILE A 534 26.99 -13.03 21.19
C ILE A 534 27.61 -13.84 22.34
N LEU A 535 28.85 -14.31 22.17
CA LEU A 535 29.52 -15.16 23.16
C LEU A 535 29.75 -14.45 24.50
N PHE A 536 30.18 -13.18 24.49
CA PHE A 536 30.32 -12.39 25.72
C PHE A 536 28.98 -12.21 26.42
N ASN A 537 27.89 -11.98 25.68
CA ASN A 537 26.58 -11.83 26.31
C ASN A 537 26.12 -13.14 26.97
N LEU A 538 26.21 -14.27 26.27
CA LEU A 538 25.83 -15.58 26.81
C LEU A 538 26.69 -15.97 28.04
N THR A 539 28.01 -15.81 27.93
CA THR A 539 28.95 -16.19 29.00
C THR A 539 28.92 -15.24 30.20
N ASN A 540 28.73 -13.94 30.00
CA ASN A 540 28.52 -12.99 31.11
C ASN A 540 27.17 -13.23 31.82
N ASN A 541 26.13 -13.64 31.09
CA ASN A 541 24.87 -14.06 31.71
C ASN A 541 25.07 -15.32 32.58
N ALA A 542 25.76 -16.34 32.05
CA ALA A 542 26.13 -17.52 32.84
C ALA A 542 26.92 -17.15 34.11
N LEU A 543 27.91 -16.26 34.00
CA LEU A 543 28.69 -15.75 35.12
C LEU A 543 27.85 -14.98 36.15
N LYS A 544 26.89 -14.19 35.68
CA LYS A 544 26.00 -13.38 36.52
C LYS A 544 25.02 -14.23 37.34
N PHE A 545 24.41 -15.24 36.71
CA PHE A 545 23.36 -16.06 37.31
C PHE A 545 23.87 -17.34 38.00
N THR A 546 25.17 -17.60 37.96
CA THR A 546 25.82 -18.67 38.72
C THR A 546 26.55 -18.08 39.93
N GLU A 547 26.25 -18.56 41.13
CA GLU A 547 26.93 -18.17 42.37
C GLU A 547 27.98 -19.19 42.81
N GLN A 548 27.68 -20.48 42.65
CA GLN A 548 28.59 -21.60 42.94
C GLN A 548 28.45 -22.66 41.86
N GLY A 549 29.54 -23.39 41.58
CA GLY A 549 29.58 -24.45 40.57
C GLY A 549 30.45 -24.08 39.37
N PHE A 550 29.92 -24.26 38.15
CA PHE A 550 30.72 -24.14 36.93
C PHE A 550 30.00 -23.45 35.76
N ILE A 551 30.83 -22.98 34.83
CA ILE A 551 30.45 -22.50 33.51
C ILE A 551 31.26 -23.31 32.48
N GLY A 552 30.59 -23.88 31.48
CA GLY A 552 31.21 -24.65 30.42
C GLY A 552 30.94 -24.02 29.05
N LEU A 553 31.95 -23.97 28.20
CA LEU A 553 31.84 -23.61 26.79
C LEU A 553 32.21 -24.83 25.94
N SER A 554 31.25 -25.41 25.24
CA SER A 554 31.47 -26.57 24.37
C SER A 554 31.35 -26.17 22.90
N VAL A 555 32.32 -26.53 22.07
CA VAL A 555 32.36 -26.17 20.64
C VAL A 555 32.41 -27.44 19.80
N ALA A 556 31.45 -27.58 18.88
CA ALA A 556 31.29 -28.77 18.04
C ALA A 556 30.79 -28.39 16.64
N ILE A 557 30.88 -29.32 15.68
CA ILE A 557 30.16 -29.23 14.41
C ILE A 557 29.00 -30.21 14.46
N GLU A 558 27.77 -29.69 14.41
CA GLU A 558 26.54 -30.47 14.44
C GLU A 558 25.75 -30.20 13.15
N HIS A 559 25.41 -31.24 12.39
CA HIS A 559 24.63 -31.13 11.14
C HIS A 559 25.23 -30.16 10.08
N GLY A 560 26.56 -30.00 10.04
CA GLY A 560 27.23 -29.08 9.11
C GLY A 560 27.23 -27.62 9.54
N GLN A 561 26.79 -27.31 10.77
CA GLN A 561 26.86 -25.98 11.38
C GLN A 561 27.83 -25.97 12.56
N LEU A 562 28.44 -24.81 12.84
CA LEU A 562 29.21 -24.61 14.05
C LEU A 562 28.23 -24.43 15.23
N SER A 563 28.31 -25.34 16.20
CA SER A 563 27.54 -25.29 17.45
C SER A 563 28.43 -24.89 18.62
N ILE A 564 28.08 -23.80 19.30
CA ILE A 564 28.75 -23.34 20.52
C ILE A 564 27.74 -23.33 21.66
N LYS A 565 27.93 -24.18 22.67
CA LYS A 565 27.04 -24.34 23.81
C LYS A 565 27.65 -23.71 25.05
N VAL A 566 26.93 -22.77 25.67
CA VAL A 566 27.27 -22.15 26.95
C VAL A 566 26.40 -22.79 28.02
N LYS A 567 26.99 -23.57 28.91
CA LYS A 567 26.31 -24.27 30.00
C LYS A 567 26.67 -23.66 31.34
N ASP A 568 25.68 -23.43 32.18
CA ASP A 568 25.86 -22.97 33.56
C ASP A 568 25.19 -23.93 34.55
N SER A 569 25.66 -23.94 35.80
CA SER A 569 25.06 -24.69 36.91
C SER A 569 24.21 -23.79 37.82
N GLY A 570 23.73 -22.65 37.30
CA GLY A 570 23.03 -21.62 38.07
C GLY A 570 21.57 -21.95 38.40
N GLU A 571 20.80 -20.90 38.69
CA GLU A 571 19.43 -21.00 39.19
C GLU A 571 18.42 -21.58 38.18
N GLY A 572 18.78 -21.69 36.89
CA GLY A 572 17.89 -22.16 35.83
C GLY A 572 16.69 -21.22 35.56
N ILE A 573 15.92 -21.51 34.52
CA ILE A 573 14.83 -20.67 34.01
C ILE A 573 13.51 -21.45 34.03
N SER A 574 12.43 -20.83 34.50
CA SER A 574 11.10 -21.46 34.51
C SER A 574 10.45 -21.54 33.12
N THR A 575 9.50 -22.44 32.94
CA THR A 575 8.80 -22.63 31.65
C THR A 575 7.99 -21.40 31.21
N THR A 576 7.53 -20.58 32.15
CA THR A 576 6.87 -19.29 31.85
C THR A 576 7.88 -18.25 31.37
N GLN A 577 9.06 -18.17 32.00
CA GLN A 577 10.14 -17.24 31.63
C GLN A 577 10.80 -17.61 30.29
N LEU A 578 10.96 -18.91 29.99
CA LEU A 578 11.51 -19.38 28.71
C LEU A 578 10.73 -18.83 27.49
N LYS A 579 9.40 -18.71 27.60
CA LYS A 579 8.55 -18.18 26.51
C LYS A 579 8.77 -16.69 26.22
N GLN A 580 9.31 -15.94 27.19
CA GLN A 580 9.53 -14.50 27.07
C GLN A 580 11.02 -14.15 26.96
N LEU A 581 11.93 -15.12 27.09
CA LEU A 581 13.37 -14.88 27.26
C LEU A 581 14.03 -14.06 26.15
N PHE A 582 13.60 -14.24 24.91
CA PHE A 582 14.12 -13.51 23.75
C PHE A 582 13.27 -12.30 23.35
N GLN A 583 12.19 -12.02 24.08
CA GLN A 583 11.43 -10.79 23.87
C GLN A 583 12.27 -9.60 24.36
N PRO A 584 12.38 -8.51 23.57
CA PRO A 584 13.07 -7.31 24.02
C PRO A 584 12.48 -6.82 25.35
N PHE A 585 13.34 -6.46 26.30
CA PHE A 585 12.95 -5.91 27.61
C PHE A 585 12.22 -6.89 28.55
N ALA A 586 12.12 -8.17 28.19
CA ALA A 586 11.65 -9.18 29.13
C ALA A 586 12.70 -9.41 30.22
N GLN A 587 12.30 -9.19 31.47
CA GLN A 587 13.10 -9.49 32.65
C GLN A 587 12.32 -10.45 33.55
N ALA A 588 13.00 -11.41 34.17
CA ALA A 588 12.44 -12.23 35.24
C ALA A 588 12.09 -11.35 36.47
N ASP A 589 11.09 -11.74 37.26
CA ASP A 589 10.43 -11.01 38.36
C ASP A 589 11.23 -9.91 39.10
N SER A 590 10.50 -8.84 39.47
CA SER A 590 10.98 -7.60 40.08
C SER A 590 11.76 -7.73 41.40
N SER A 591 11.72 -8.89 42.06
CA SER A 591 12.44 -9.15 43.32
C SER A 591 13.91 -9.56 43.13
N ILE A 592 14.27 -10.17 41.99
CA ILE A 592 15.64 -10.63 41.69
C ILE A 592 16.46 -9.49 41.05
N ASN A 593 15.82 -8.58 40.32
CA ASN A 593 16.48 -7.54 39.52
C ASN A 593 17.16 -6.44 40.34
N ARG A 594 16.70 -6.13 41.56
CA ARG A 594 17.37 -5.13 42.42
C ARG A 594 18.80 -5.52 42.83
N ARG A 595 19.15 -6.82 42.79
CA ARG A 595 20.48 -7.30 43.19
C ARG A 595 21.44 -7.53 42.03
N LYS A 596 20.97 -7.75 40.79
CA LYS A 596 21.83 -8.20 39.68
C LYS A 596 21.71 -7.44 38.34
N GLY A 597 20.81 -6.45 38.16
CA GLY A 597 20.79 -5.40 37.09
C GLY A 597 21.05 -5.74 35.60
N GLY A 598 20.26 -5.24 34.65
CA GLY A 598 20.59 -5.34 33.20
C GLY A 598 19.45 -4.95 32.25
N THR A 599 19.77 -4.52 31.02
CA THR A 599 18.83 -3.88 30.06
C THR A 599 17.69 -4.76 29.54
N GLY A 600 17.77 -6.09 29.71
CA GLY A 600 16.82 -7.04 29.10
C GLY A 600 16.89 -7.09 27.56
N LEU A 601 17.88 -6.42 26.96
CA LEU A 601 18.06 -6.35 25.52
C LEU A 601 19.04 -7.41 25.00
N GLY A 602 20.05 -7.76 25.81
CA GLY A 602 21.19 -8.57 25.38
C GLY A 602 20.79 -9.85 24.64
N LEU A 603 19.92 -10.69 25.22
CA LEU A 603 19.52 -11.97 24.60
C LEU A 603 18.74 -11.77 23.29
N SER A 604 17.86 -10.76 23.22
CA SER A 604 17.14 -10.43 21.99
C SER A 604 18.07 -9.93 20.88
N ILE A 605 19.10 -9.13 21.24
CA ILE A 605 20.14 -8.68 20.32
C ILE A 605 20.98 -9.86 19.86
N SER A 606 21.43 -10.73 20.78
CA SER A 606 22.21 -11.93 20.44
C SER A 606 21.47 -12.86 19.49
N GLN A 607 20.16 -13.05 19.67
CA GLN A 607 19.36 -13.87 18.76
C GLN A 607 19.28 -13.26 17.36
N ARG A 608 19.09 -11.95 17.25
CA ARG A 608 19.06 -11.25 15.95
C ARG A 608 20.43 -11.24 15.26
N LEU A 609 21.51 -11.07 16.03
CA LEU A 609 22.87 -11.19 15.51
C LEU A 609 23.19 -12.61 15.03
N ALA A 610 22.77 -13.65 15.77
CA ALA A 610 22.93 -15.04 15.36
C ALA A 610 22.21 -15.32 14.03
N ARG A 611 20.98 -14.82 13.87
CA ARG A 611 20.23 -14.91 12.60
C ARG A 611 20.92 -14.21 11.45
N GLY A 612 21.51 -13.04 11.70
CA GLY A 612 22.29 -12.34 10.68
C GLY A 612 23.62 -13.01 10.32
N LEU A 613 24.16 -13.88 11.20
CA LEU A 613 25.30 -14.76 10.91
C LEU A 613 24.90 -16.08 10.21
N GLY A 614 23.63 -16.24 9.80
CA GLY A 614 23.14 -17.49 9.19
C GLY A 614 22.83 -18.58 10.23
N GLY A 615 22.30 -18.20 11.39
CA GLY A 615 22.16 -19.10 12.55
C GLY A 615 20.95 -18.81 13.45
N ASP A 616 20.91 -19.42 14.64
CA ASP A 616 20.00 -19.02 15.72
C ASP A 616 20.54 -19.46 17.10
N ILE A 617 19.92 -18.97 18.17
CA ILE A 617 20.20 -19.36 19.56
C ILE A 617 19.03 -20.16 20.12
N GLN A 618 19.32 -21.32 20.68
CA GLN A 618 18.38 -22.18 21.41
C GLN A 618 18.72 -22.22 22.90
N VAL A 619 17.75 -22.55 23.74
CA VAL A 619 17.92 -22.60 25.19
C VAL A 619 17.22 -23.82 25.77
N ASP A 620 17.95 -24.59 26.58
CA ASP A 620 17.44 -25.67 27.40
C ASP A 620 17.75 -25.34 28.86
N SER A 621 16.73 -25.24 29.70
CA SER A 621 16.92 -24.88 31.11
C SER A 621 15.91 -25.56 32.00
N VAL A 622 16.36 -25.94 33.20
CA VAL A 622 15.51 -26.52 34.24
C VAL A 622 15.76 -25.74 35.54
N PRO A 623 14.72 -25.27 36.23
CA PRO A 623 14.88 -24.55 37.48
C PRO A 623 15.78 -25.30 38.48
N ARG A 624 16.75 -24.58 39.03
CA ARG A 624 17.79 -25.01 39.99
C ARG A 624 18.77 -26.07 39.47
N LYS A 625 18.80 -26.33 38.16
CA LYS A 625 19.76 -27.25 37.53
C LYS A 625 20.64 -26.55 36.48
N GLY A 626 20.55 -25.23 36.36
CA GLY A 626 21.28 -24.43 35.38
C GLY A 626 20.62 -24.36 34.01
N SER A 627 21.29 -23.67 33.08
CA SER A 627 20.82 -23.47 31.70
C SER A 627 21.91 -23.83 30.70
N THR A 628 21.49 -24.19 29.49
CA THR A 628 22.37 -24.39 28.33
C THR A 628 21.85 -23.56 27.17
N PHE A 629 22.67 -22.62 26.71
CA PHE A 629 22.39 -21.81 25.53
C PHE A 629 23.23 -22.32 24.35
N SER A 630 22.58 -22.73 23.28
CA SER A 630 23.21 -23.31 22.09
C SER A 630 23.14 -22.32 20.94
N LEU A 631 24.29 -21.77 20.53
CA LEU A 631 24.44 -20.96 19.32
C LEU A 631 24.76 -21.88 18.15
N HIS A 632 23.97 -21.82 17.09
CA HIS A 632 24.22 -22.52 15.82
C HIS A 632 24.45 -21.47 14.74
N ILE A 633 25.57 -21.56 14.00
CA ILE A 633 25.84 -20.70 12.83
C ILE A 633 26.31 -21.53 11.65
N ASP A 634 26.01 -21.09 10.43
CA ASP A 634 26.46 -21.73 9.20
C ASP A 634 28.00 -21.82 9.13
N LEU A 635 28.51 -23.01 8.85
CA LEU A 635 29.95 -23.27 8.80
C LEU A 635 30.51 -22.98 7.41
N ASN A 636 31.00 -21.76 7.20
CA ASN A 636 31.74 -21.40 5.99
C ASN A 636 33.24 -21.49 6.25
N VAL A 637 33.87 -22.59 5.84
CA VAL A 637 35.31 -22.81 6.05
C VAL A 637 36.12 -22.03 5.01
N VAL A 638 37.24 -21.43 5.43
CA VAL A 638 38.17 -20.73 4.51
C VAL A 638 38.85 -21.77 3.61
N GLU A 639 38.96 -21.51 2.30
CA GLU A 639 39.65 -22.40 1.36
C GLU A 639 41.08 -22.69 1.85
N ASN A 640 41.47 -23.98 1.89
CA ASN A 640 42.74 -24.48 2.41
C ASN A 640 42.99 -24.26 3.92
N SER A 641 41.94 -24.03 4.73
CA SER A 641 42.10 -23.98 6.19
C SER A 641 42.47 -25.35 6.77
N PRO A 642 43.50 -25.45 7.64
CA PRO A 642 43.83 -26.69 8.31
C PRO A 642 42.69 -27.09 9.27
N TRP A 643 42.33 -28.36 9.24
CA TRP A 643 41.39 -28.95 10.18
C TRP A 643 42.16 -29.45 11.39
N ILE A 644 41.82 -28.90 12.55
CA ILE A 644 42.45 -29.23 13.82
C ILE A 644 41.78 -30.47 14.38
N SER A 645 42.58 -31.48 14.72
CA SER A 645 42.12 -32.76 15.27
C SER A 645 42.50 -32.97 16.74
N SER A 646 43.37 -32.13 17.29
CA SER A 646 43.83 -32.17 18.69
C SER A 646 44.16 -30.79 19.26
N VAL A 647 44.21 -30.67 20.60
CA VAL A 647 44.57 -29.42 21.29
C VAL A 647 45.99 -28.96 20.93
N SER A 648 46.91 -29.90 20.71
CA SER A 648 48.32 -29.64 20.39
C SER A 648 48.50 -28.91 19.05
N GLU A 649 47.60 -29.15 18.08
CA GLU A 649 47.63 -28.53 16.74
C GLU A 649 47.14 -27.07 16.74
N ILE A 650 46.41 -26.62 17.77
CA ILE A 650 45.89 -25.24 17.88
C ILE A 650 47.03 -24.22 17.90
N TRP A 651 48.11 -24.51 18.62
CA TRP A 651 49.25 -23.61 18.80
C TRP A 651 50.09 -23.45 17.53
N GLN A 652 50.12 -24.45 16.66
CA GLN A 652 50.83 -24.39 15.38
C GLN A 652 50.06 -23.60 14.30
N ALA A 653 48.72 -23.54 14.40
CA ALA A 653 47.85 -22.91 13.41
C ALA A 653 47.41 -21.47 13.74
N THR A 654 47.76 -20.95 14.93
CA THR A 654 47.29 -19.64 15.41
C THR A 654 48.44 -18.64 15.52
N PRO A 655 48.45 -17.52 14.76
CA PRO A 655 49.52 -16.52 14.86
C PRO A 655 49.39 -15.71 16.16
N THR A 656 50.30 -15.94 17.11
CA THR A 656 50.35 -15.26 18.40
C THR A 656 50.94 -13.85 18.24
N LYS A 657 50.09 -12.81 18.11
CA LYS A 657 50.53 -11.43 18.37
C LYS A 657 50.48 -11.18 19.87
N THR A 658 51.62 -11.29 20.53
CA THR A 658 51.85 -10.91 21.92
C THR A 658 51.48 -9.43 22.13
N ILE A 659 50.48 -9.18 22.97
CA ILE A 659 50.11 -7.83 23.41
C ILE A 659 51.20 -7.36 24.37
N LYS A 660 52.16 -6.56 23.88
CA LYS A 660 53.08 -5.81 24.73
C LYS A 660 52.25 -4.83 25.57
N THR A 661 52.44 -4.84 26.89
CA THR A 661 51.98 -3.76 27.77
C THR A 661 52.77 -2.50 27.44
N VAL A 662 52.17 -1.61 26.64
CA VAL A 662 52.79 -0.38 26.15
C VAL A 662 52.80 0.68 27.26
N SER A 663 53.99 0.99 27.79
CA SER A 663 54.27 2.31 28.37
C SER A 663 53.99 3.37 27.29
N LEU A 664 53.32 4.48 27.63
CA LEU A 664 53.02 5.55 26.67
C LEU A 664 54.29 5.93 25.87
N PRO A 665 54.27 5.85 24.53
CA PRO A 665 55.41 6.26 23.72
C PRO A 665 55.66 7.77 23.89
N ASP A 666 56.93 8.16 23.96
CA ASP A 666 57.34 9.56 23.97
C ASP A 666 57.46 10.07 22.52
N PHE A 667 56.64 11.06 22.16
CA PHE A 667 56.65 11.72 20.85
C PHE A 667 57.20 13.15 20.94
N SER A 668 58.14 13.38 21.87
CA SER A 668 58.80 14.67 22.06
C SER A 668 59.28 15.28 20.73
N GLY A 669 58.88 16.53 20.48
CA GLY A 669 59.28 17.29 19.28
C GLY A 669 58.29 17.27 18.11
N ASN A 670 57.25 16.42 18.16
CA ASN A 670 56.19 16.42 17.16
C ASN A 670 55.14 17.52 17.42
N ARG A 671 54.65 18.14 16.34
CA ARG A 671 53.57 19.14 16.35
C ARG A 671 52.30 18.58 15.72
N VAL A 672 51.20 18.60 16.47
CA VAL A 672 49.89 18.11 16.02
C VAL A 672 48.89 19.26 16.02
N LEU A 673 48.16 19.44 14.91
CA LEU A 673 47.02 20.34 14.84
C LEU A 673 45.73 19.54 15.05
N LEU A 674 44.98 19.89 16.09
CA LEU A 674 43.73 19.26 16.48
C LEU A 674 42.56 20.21 16.20
N ALA A 675 41.62 19.78 15.36
CA ALA A 675 40.39 20.50 15.05
C ALA A 675 39.16 19.72 15.54
N ASP A 676 38.42 20.31 16.48
CA ASP A 676 37.18 19.75 17.02
C ASP A 676 36.31 20.91 17.53
N ASP A 677 35.03 20.91 17.14
CA ASP A 677 34.09 21.98 17.48
C ASP A 677 33.61 21.91 18.94
N HIS A 678 33.73 20.72 19.56
CA HIS A 678 33.31 20.51 20.93
C HIS A 678 34.47 20.76 21.92
N PRO A 679 34.42 21.83 22.74
CA PRO A 679 35.56 22.27 23.54
C PRO A 679 36.07 21.20 24.52
N SER A 680 35.17 20.44 25.17
CA SER A 680 35.55 19.37 26.09
C SER A 680 36.24 18.18 25.42
N ASN A 681 35.87 17.85 24.18
CA ASN A 681 36.50 16.75 23.45
C ASN A 681 37.88 17.18 22.94
N ARG A 682 37.97 18.41 22.41
CA ARG A 682 39.24 19.05 22.03
C ARG A 682 40.23 19.06 23.19
N GLU A 683 39.79 19.50 24.37
CA GLU A 683 40.62 19.55 25.58
C GLU A 683 41.07 18.16 26.03
N LEU A 684 40.19 17.16 26.03
CA LEU A 684 40.53 15.77 26.37
C LEU A 684 41.63 15.21 25.46
N ILE A 685 41.47 15.38 24.14
CA ILE A 685 42.43 14.90 23.15
C ILE A 685 43.76 15.65 23.30
N ALA A 686 43.71 16.96 23.52
CA ALA A 686 44.90 17.78 23.78
C ALA A 686 45.64 17.33 25.05
N ILE A 687 44.94 17.03 26.14
CA ILE A 687 45.54 16.48 27.37
C ILE A 687 46.24 15.15 27.09
N LEU A 688 45.60 14.25 26.34
CA LEU A 688 46.18 12.95 25.99
C LEU A 688 47.45 13.11 25.13
N LEU A 689 47.43 13.99 24.12
CA LEU A 689 48.59 14.29 23.28
C LEU A 689 49.72 14.95 24.07
N ARG A 690 49.41 15.95 24.93
CA ARG A 690 50.40 16.62 25.79
C ARG A 690 51.06 15.67 26.78
N ARG A 691 50.32 14.70 27.34
CA ARG A 691 50.88 13.62 28.19
C ARG A 691 51.85 12.69 27.45
N MET A 692 51.85 12.72 26.12
CA MET A 692 52.82 12.02 25.26
C MET A 692 53.92 12.97 24.75
N ASN A 693 54.09 14.13 25.39
CA ASN A 693 55.06 15.20 25.06
C ASN A 693 54.91 15.80 23.64
N ILE A 694 53.70 15.74 23.06
CA ILE A 694 53.39 16.35 21.77
C ILE A 694 53.04 17.83 21.95
N SER A 695 53.54 18.69 21.06
CA SER A 695 53.10 20.08 20.96
C SER A 695 51.77 20.14 20.21
N VAL A 696 50.70 20.55 20.89
CA VAL A 696 49.33 20.55 20.32
C VAL A 696 48.85 21.97 20.08
N THR A 697 48.47 22.26 18.84
CA THR A 697 47.70 23.47 18.49
C THR A 697 46.23 23.07 18.33
N GLU A 698 45.34 23.78 19.01
CA GLU A 698 43.90 23.50 19.06
C GLU A 698 43.13 24.54 18.24
N VAL A 699 42.20 24.09 17.38
CA VAL A 699 41.32 24.94 16.58
C VAL A 699 39.89 24.39 16.60
N GLU A 700 38.91 25.23 16.26
CA GLU A 700 37.47 24.91 16.44
C GLU A 700 36.74 24.55 15.14
N ASN A 701 37.31 24.89 13.98
CA ASN A 701 36.67 24.66 12.69
C ASN A 701 37.67 24.53 11.53
N GLY A 702 37.20 24.06 10.38
CA GLY A 702 38.03 23.85 9.20
C GLY A 702 38.65 25.12 8.62
N GLN A 703 38.04 26.30 8.81
CA GLN A 703 38.62 27.56 8.32
C GLN A 703 39.86 27.92 9.14
N GLN A 704 39.78 27.81 10.47
CA GLN A 704 40.93 28.02 11.36
C GLN A 704 42.06 27.01 11.09
N VAL A 705 41.75 25.79 10.64
CA VAL A 705 42.76 24.81 10.20
C VAL A 705 43.56 25.37 9.03
N LEU A 706 42.89 25.91 8.01
CA LEU A 706 43.55 26.50 6.85
C LEU A 706 44.37 27.73 7.24
N ASP A 707 43.80 28.61 8.06
CA ASP A 707 44.47 29.82 8.54
C ASP A 707 45.73 29.45 9.34
N THR A 708 45.66 28.42 10.20
CA THR A 708 46.79 27.98 11.01
C THR A 708 47.87 27.29 10.17
N LEU A 709 47.48 26.49 9.18
CA LEU A 709 48.41 25.84 8.24
C LEU A 709 49.13 26.83 7.33
N PHE A 710 48.59 28.03 7.14
CA PHE A 710 49.26 29.10 6.40
C PHE A 710 50.48 29.64 7.17
N TYR A 711 50.41 29.71 8.50
CA TYR A 711 51.47 30.28 9.34
C TYR A 711 52.38 29.23 10.00
N GLN A 712 51.92 27.98 10.16
CA GLN A 712 52.64 26.94 10.90
C GLN A 712 52.60 25.58 10.18
N GLN A 713 53.67 24.80 10.35
CA GLN A 713 53.76 23.42 9.85
C GLN A 713 53.54 22.41 10.98
N PHE A 714 52.87 21.30 10.66
CA PHE A 714 52.53 20.23 11.59
C PHE A 714 52.95 18.87 11.02
N ASP A 715 53.19 17.91 11.91
CA ASP A 715 53.57 16.54 11.55
C ASP A 715 52.34 15.63 11.36
N LEU A 716 51.21 16.00 11.98
CA LEU A 716 49.93 15.30 11.88
C LEU A 716 48.77 16.26 12.11
N LEU A 717 47.69 16.05 11.36
CA LEU A 717 46.41 16.74 11.53
C LEU A 717 45.37 15.76 12.06
N LEU A 718 44.68 16.12 13.12
CA LEU A 718 43.49 15.42 13.63
C LEU A 718 42.28 16.31 13.36
N LEU A 719 41.41 15.92 12.42
CA LEU A 719 40.27 16.75 12.01
C LEU A 719 38.95 16.05 12.29
N ASP A 720 38.06 16.68 13.04
CA ASP A 720 36.67 16.26 13.08
C ASP A 720 36.00 16.44 11.70
N ILE A 721 35.14 15.49 11.35
CA ILE A 721 34.45 15.49 10.06
C ILE A 721 33.33 16.53 10.05
N HIS A 722 32.59 16.62 11.14
CA HIS A 722 31.45 17.52 11.26
C HIS A 722 31.86 18.71 12.14
N MET A 723 32.21 19.82 11.50
CA MET A 723 32.52 21.09 12.16
C MET A 723 31.75 22.22 11.47
N PRO A 724 31.36 23.29 12.20
CA PRO A 724 30.70 24.46 11.63
C PRO A 724 31.64 25.26 10.71
N GLN A 725 31.06 26.09 9.84
CA GLN A 725 31.73 26.94 8.83
C GLN A 725 32.37 26.17 7.67
N LEU A 726 33.37 25.32 7.96
CA LEU A 726 34.03 24.48 6.96
C LEU A 726 34.21 23.08 7.56
N ASP A 727 33.63 22.08 6.89
CA ASP A 727 33.68 20.70 7.35
C ASP A 727 35.07 20.08 7.14
N GLY A 728 35.36 18.97 7.84
CA GLY A 728 36.68 18.34 7.78
C GLY A 728 37.06 17.80 6.39
N CYS A 729 36.07 17.42 5.57
CA CYS A 729 36.29 16.89 4.22
C CYS A 729 36.64 18.01 3.23
N GLU A 730 35.94 19.14 3.30
CA GLU A 730 36.20 20.35 2.52
C GLU A 730 37.51 20.99 2.93
N ALA A 731 37.81 21.05 4.24
CA ALA A 731 39.10 21.48 4.75
C ALA A 731 40.22 20.61 4.17
N LEU A 732 40.10 19.28 4.20
CA LEU A 732 41.10 18.39 3.60
C LEU A 732 41.28 18.64 2.09
N LYS A 733 40.19 18.79 1.33
CA LYS A 733 40.28 19.09 -0.11
C LYS A 733 41.08 20.37 -0.36
N GLN A 734 40.85 21.41 0.44
CA GLN A 734 41.57 22.68 0.33
C GLN A 734 43.04 22.55 0.77
N ILE A 735 43.32 21.82 1.86
CA ILE A 735 44.70 21.50 2.30
C ILE A 735 45.47 20.79 1.18
N ARG A 736 44.84 19.81 0.51
CA ARG A 736 45.46 19.07 -0.60
C ARG A 736 45.60 19.93 -1.86
N ALA A 737 44.61 20.77 -2.17
CA ALA A 737 44.69 21.72 -3.30
C ALA A 737 45.80 22.76 -3.11
N ALA A 738 46.11 23.14 -1.86
CA ALA A 738 47.25 24.00 -1.50
C ALA A 738 48.61 23.27 -1.53
N GLY A 739 48.67 21.99 -1.92
CA GLY A 739 49.91 21.22 -2.01
C GLY A 739 50.44 20.68 -0.69
N ASN A 740 49.67 20.75 0.41
CA ASN A 740 50.08 20.24 1.70
C ASN A 740 49.72 18.75 1.84
N HIS A 741 50.72 17.89 1.99
CA HIS A 741 50.60 16.43 2.09
C HIS A 741 50.75 15.88 3.52
N THR A 742 50.65 16.73 4.54
CA THR A 742 50.69 16.31 5.95
C THR A 742 49.63 15.22 6.19
N PRO A 743 49.98 14.12 6.89
CA PRO A 743 49.02 13.07 7.22
C PRO A 743 47.82 13.65 7.98
N VAL A 744 46.62 13.23 7.60
CA VAL A 744 45.38 13.68 8.25
C VAL A 744 44.59 12.48 8.73
N ILE A 745 44.26 12.45 10.02
CA ILE A 745 43.37 11.43 10.61
C ILE A 745 42.02 12.06 10.86
N ALA A 746 40.97 11.46 10.31
CA ALA A 746 39.59 11.91 10.51
C ALA A 746 39.08 11.46 11.89
N LEU A 747 38.52 12.37 12.70
CA LEU A 747 37.79 12.04 13.92
C LEU A 747 36.30 11.92 13.54
N THR A 748 35.66 10.77 13.77
CA THR A 748 34.28 10.53 13.32
C THR A 748 33.42 9.83 14.35
N ALA A 749 32.12 10.14 14.40
CA ALA A 749 31.14 9.41 15.19
C ALA A 749 30.66 8.11 14.52
N ASN A 750 30.99 7.88 13.24
CA ASN A 750 30.52 6.73 12.47
C ASN A 750 31.68 5.78 12.09
N ASN A 751 31.47 4.48 12.27
CA ASN A 751 32.46 3.45 12.00
C ASN A 751 32.03 2.49 10.87
N MET A 752 30.98 2.85 10.12
CA MET A 752 30.52 2.06 8.97
C MET A 752 31.57 2.08 7.85
N LYS A 753 31.89 0.88 7.31
CA LYS A 753 32.98 0.70 6.33
C LYS A 753 32.86 1.60 5.11
N HIS A 754 31.65 1.83 4.60
CA HIS A 754 31.44 2.63 3.40
C HIS A 754 31.80 4.11 3.60
N GLU A 755 31.56 4.67 4.79
CA GLU A 755 31.94 6.05 5.15
C GLU A 755 33.43 6.17 5.41
N VAL A 756 34.04 5.22 6.13
CA VAL A 756 35.50 5.18 6.32
C VAL A 756 36.22 5.10 4.97
N GLN A 757 35.77 4.23 4.07
CA GLN A 757 36.29 4.15 2.70
C GLN A 757 36.06 5.43 1.90
N HIS A 758 34.98 6.17 2.16
CA HIS A 758 34.75 7.47 1.55
C HIS A 758 35.80 8.49 2.01
N TYR A 759 36.08 8.58 3.32
CA TYR A 759 37.10 9.49 3.85
C TYR A 759 38.50 9.14 3.33
N LEU A 760 38.88 7.87 3.32
CA LEU A 760 40.17 7.45 2.77
C LEU A 760 40.29 7.78 1.27
N ARG A 761 39.22 7.61 0.48
CA ARG A 761 39.20 8.01 -0.95
C ARG A 761 39.34 9.52 -1.16
N LEU A 762 38.89 10.34 -0.21
CA LEU A 762 39.06 11.80 -0.25
C LEU A 762 40.50 12.26 0.07
N GLY A 763 41.37 11.35 0.56
CA GLY A 763 42.77 11.64 0.85
C GLY A 763 43.12 11.76 2.33
N PHE A 764 42.22 11.33 3.23
CA PHE A 764 42.57 11.10 4.63
C PHE A 764 43.53 9.92 4.75
N SER A 765 44.48 10.02 5.68
CA SER A 765 45.50 9.01 5.91
C SER A 765 45.01 7.87 6.83
N ASP A 766 44.08 8.16 7.74
CA ASP A 766 43.44 7.19 8.64
C ASP A 766 42.16 7.81 9.27
N HIS A 767 41.47 7.05 10.14
CA HIS A 767 40.31 7.54 10.92
C HIS A 767 40.38 7.18 12.41
N LEU A 768 39.62 7.84 13.27
CA LEU A 768 39.46 7.53 14.70
C LEU A 768 37.99 7.69 15.08
N ALA A 769 37.39 6.62 15.59
CA ALA A 769 36.00 6.64 16.03
C ALA A 769 35.85 7.31 17.42
N LYS A 770 34.82 8.14 17.58
CA LYS A 770 34.38 8.73 18.84
C LYS A 770 33.32 7.82 19.49
N PRO A 771 33.36 7.54 20.82
CA PRO A 771 34.35 8.00 21.79
C PRO A 771 35.72 7.32 21.63
N LEU A 772 36.80 8.07 21.86
CA LEU A 772 38.18 7.63 21.59
C LEU A 772 38.65 6.56 22.59
N SER A 773 38.98 5.38 22.08
CA SER A 773 39.72 4.38 22.87
C SER A 773 41.20 4.74 22.92
N ARG A 774 41.75 4.92 24.13
CA ARG A 774 43.16 5.27 24.36
C ARG A 774 44.13 4.33 23.65
N HIS A 775 43.85 3.03 23.63
CA HIS A 775 44.71 2.04 22.97
C HIS A 775 44.77 2.26 21.45
N HIS A 776 43.61 2.43 20.80
CA HIS A 776 43.55 2.70 19.36
C HIS A 776 44.14 4.06 19.00
N PHE A 777 43.95 5.07 19.85
CA PHE A 777 44.51 6.40 19.69
C PHE A 777 46.04 6.35 19.64
N VAL A 778 46.68 5.74 20.64
CA VAL A 778 48.16 5.62 20.71
C VAL A 778 48.71 4.82 19.53
N ALA A 779 48.08 3.69 19.17
CA ALA A 779 48.55 2.86 18.06
C ALA A 779 48.52 3.60 16.71
N LYS A 780 47.50 4.43 16.46
CA LYS A 780 47.42 5.23 15.23
C LYS A 780 48.41 6.38 15.22
N LEU A 781 48.60 7.08 16.34
CA LEU A 781 49.61 8.14 16.44
C LEU A 781 51.03 7.62 16.20
N ALA A 782 51.36 6.46 16.77
CA ALA A 782 52.66 5.82 16.62
C ALA A 782 53.03 5.54 15.15
N LYS A 783 52.04 5.31 14.28
CA LYS A 783 52.24 5.07 12.85
C LYS A 783 52.69 6.31 12.07
N TYR A 784 52.30 7.52 12.50
CA TYR A 784 52.51 8.76 11.74
C TYR A 784 53.54 9.70 12.36
N LEU A 785 53.75 9.65 13.67
CA LEU A 785 54.64 10.58 14.39
C LEU A 785 56.08 10.07 14.59
N SER A 786 56.38 8.82 14.24
CA SER A 786 57.66 8.14 14.51
C SER A 786 58.79 8.51 13.53
N LYS A 787 59.21 9.78 13.47
CA LYS A 787 60.39 10.22 12.68
C LYS A 787 61.69 10.44 13.47
N HIS A 788 61.75 10.09 14.76
CA HIS A 788 62.97 10.18 15.59
C HIS A 788 63.29 8.89 16.38
N SER A 789 62.95 7.70 15.85
CA SER A 789 63.15 6.43 16.56
C SER A 789 64.51 5.74 16.32
N ALA A 790 65.48 6.40 15.69
CA ALA A 790 66.84 5.84 15.53
C ALA A 790 67.65 5.90 16.84
N ALA A 791 67.44 6.93 17.68
CA ALA A 791 68.18 7.11 18.93
C ALA A 791 67.67 6.22 20.10
N GLN A 792 66.41 5.78 20.06
CA GLN A 792 65.83 4.90 21.09
C GLN A 792 66.21 3.42 20.93
N SER A 793 66.62 2.96 19.73
CA SER A 793 67.10 1.58 19.55
C SER A 793 68.38 1.31 20.35
N HIS A 794 69.26 2.31 20.45
CA HIS A 794 70.52 2.20 21.19
C HIS A 794 70.33 2.32 22.71
N LEU A 795 69.36 3.11 23.19
CA LEU A 795 69.00 3.21 24.62
C LEU A 795 68.21 1.97 25.09
N GLN A 796 67.24 1.48 24.32
CA GLN A 796 66.49 0.25 24.66
C GLN A 796 67.35 -1.02 24.62
N GLN A 797 68.31 -1.12 23.71
CA GLN A 797 69.28 -2.22 23.76
C GLN A 797 70.13 -2.14 25.02
N LYS A 798 70.54 -0.95 25.46
CA LYS A 798 71.35 -0.78 26.68
C LYS A 798 70.57 -1.12 27.95
N ASP A 799 69.31 -0.71 28.04
CA ASP A 799 68.43 -1.03 29.18
C ASP A 799 68.03 -2.52 29.20
N MET A 800 67.79 -3.12 28.03
CA MET A 800 67.50 -4.56 27.90
C MET A 800 68.73 -5.42 28.24
N LEU A 801 69.95 -4.97 27.87
CA LEU A 801 71.20 -5.63 28.26
C LEU A 801 71.38 -5.67 29.77
N VAL A 802 71.03 -4.59 30.48
CA VAL A 802 71.08 -4.55 31.96
C VAL A 802 70.09 -5.54 32.55
N LEU A 803 68.85 -5.57 32.06
CA LEU A 803 67.81 -6.47 32.57
C LEU A 803 68.10 -7.95 32.31
N ILE A 804 68.61 -8.30 31.11
CA ILE A 804 69.02 -9.68 30.80
C ILE A 804 70.22 -10.09 31.66
N ARG A 805 71.15 -9.16 31.92
CA ARG A 805 72.31 -9.40 32.79
C ARG A 805 71.90 -9.60 34.26
N ASP A 806 70.98 -8.79 34.77
CA ASP A 806 70.43 -8.95 36.13
C ASP A 806 69.69 -10.29 36.25
N TYR A 807 68.89 -10.63 35.24
CA TYR A 807 68.18 -11.91 35.21
C TYR A 807 69.12 -13.11 35.11
N GLN A 808 70.20 -13.04 34.31
CA GLN A 808 71.21 -14.09 34.24
C GLN A 808 71.85 -14.37 35.61
N GLN A 809 72.16 -13.31 36.37
CA GLN A 809 72.69 -13.44 37.73
C GLN A 809 71.68 -14.07 38.69
N GLU A 810 70.41 -13.63 38.62
CA GLU A 810 69.36 -14.21 39.44
C GLU A 810 69.13 -15.69 39.10
N LEU A 811 69.08 -16.05 37.82
CA LEU A 811 68.90 -17.42 37.36
C LEU A 811 69.97 -18.35 37.94
N LEU A 812 71.26 -17.95 37.90
CA LEU A 812 72.34 -18.75 38.49
C LEU A 812 72.16 -18.98 40.00
N ILE A 813 71.66 -17.97 40.74
CA ILE A 813 71.34 -18.10 42.17
C ILE A 813 70.18 -19.07 42.39
N GLN A 814 69.13 -19.01 41.55
CA GLN A 814 67.99 -19.92 41.67
C GLN A 814 68.36 -21.36 41.31
N LEU A 815 69.22 -21.58 40.30
CA LEU A 815 69.72 -22.92 39.96
C LEU A 815 70.49 -23.55 41.13
N GLN A 816 71.31 -22.77 41.84
CA GLN A 816 72.01 -23.25 43.06
C GLN A 816 71.03 -23.63 44.18
N LYS A 817 69.94 -22.87 44.36
CA LYS A 817 68.91 -23.19 45.37
C LYS A 817 68.14 -24.47 45.04
N ILE A 818 67.88 -24.72 43.75
CA ILE A 818 67.25 -25.97 43.31
C ILE A 818 68.19 -27.15 43.53
N GLU A 819 69.49 -26.99 43.26
CA GLU A 819 70.48 -28.02 43.55
C GLU A 819 70.60 -28.33 45.05
N SER A 820 70.57 -27.30 45.92
CA SER A 820 70.57 -27.54 47.37
C SER A 820 69.28 -28.16 47.87
N ALA A 821 68.12 -27.74 47.34
CA ALA A 821 66.82 -28.34 47.64
C ALA A 821 66.75 -29.81 47.20
N TRP A 822 67.31 -30.14 46.04
CA TRP A 822 67.42 -31.52 45.55
C TRP A 822 68.30 -32.40 46.44
N GLN A 823 69.44 -31.88 46.92
CA GLN A 823 70.28 -32.61 47.89
C GLN A 823 69.58 -32.85 49.24
N GLN A 824 68.66 -31.95 49.62
CA GLN A 824 67.87 -32.04 50.85
C GLN A 824 66.54 -32.80 50.68
N LYS A 825 66.20 -33.22 49.45
CA LYS A 825 64.91 -33.81 49.06
C LYS A 825 63.70 -32.95 49.38
N ASP A 826 63.85 -31.63 49.34
CA ASP A 826 62.75 -30.68 49.58
C ASP A 826 62.00 -30.41 48.27
N LEU A 827 61.01 -31.27 47.95
CA LEU A 827 60.21 -31.17 46.73
C LEU A 827 59.36 -29.89 46.68
N THR A 828 58.92 -29.39 47.83
CA THR A 828 58.15 -28.15 47.93
C THR A 828 59.03 -26.96 47.53
N GLN A 829 60.25 -26.90 48.04
CA GLN A 829 61.20 -25.85 47.67
C GLN A 829 61.62 -25.94 46.20
N ILE A 830 61.74 -27.16 45.63
CA ILE A 830 62.00 -27.34 44.20
C ILE A 830 60.85 -26.76 43.36
N SER A 831 59.60 -27.06 43.71
CA SER A 831 58.42 -26.52 43.01
C SER A 831 58.39 -24.99 43.08
N GLU A 832 58.60 -24.38 44.25
CA GLU A 832 58.57 -22.92 44.41
C GLU A 832 59.66 -22.19 43.62
N VAL A 833 60.88 -22.75 43.59
CA VAL A 833 61.96 -22.14 42.82
C VAL A 833 61.76 -22.38 41.32
N ALA A 834 61.25 -23.56 40.92
CA ALA A 834 60.92 -23.86 39.53
C ALA A 834 59.80 -22.95 39.00
N HIS A 835 58.76 -22.70 39.80
CA HIS A 835 57.69 -21.75 39.48
C HIS A 835 58.23 -20.35 39.21
N ARG A 836 59.16 -19.87 40.05
CA ARG A 836 59.80 -18.55 39.86
C ARG A 836 60.61 -18.48 38.60
N ILE A 837 61.50 -19.45 38.36
CA ILE A 837 62.32 -19.52 37.14
C ILE A 837 61.40 -19.52 35.91
N ARG A 838 60.37 -20.36 35.91
CA ARG A 838 59.36 -20.42 34.84
C ARG A 838 58.71 -19.06 34.60
N GLY A 839 58.22 -18.40 35.66
CA GLY A 839 57.47 -17.15 35.56
C GLY A 839 58.27 -15.96 35.02
N SER A 840 59.59 -15.93 35.26
CA SER A 840 60.46 -14.84 34.81
C SER A 840 61.19 -15.14 33.50
N ALA A 841 61.57 -16.38 33.22
CA ALA A 841 62.49 -16.75 32.13
C ALA A 841 62.03 -16.31 30.73
N SER A 842 60.75 -16.48 30.42
CA SER A 842 60.21 -16.12 29.09
C SER A 842 60.26 -14.60 28.82
N SER A 843 60.14 -13.76 29.85
CA SER A 843 60.16 -12.30 29.69
C SER A 843 61.54 -11.75 29.28
N PHE A 844 62.61 -12.52 29.47
CA PHE A 844 64.00 -12.12 29.21
C PHE A 844 64.67 -12.98 28.13
N GLY A 845 63.88 -13.73 27.34
CA GLY A 845 64.38 -14.51 26.20
C GLY A 845 64.89 -15.91 26.53
N PHE A 846 64.69 -16.40 27.76
CA PHE A 846 65.07 -17.74 28.21
C PHE A 846 63.90 -18.74 28.09
N ASP A 847 63.19 -18.74 26.97
CA ASP A 847 61.97 -19.53 26.78
C ASP A 847 62.19 -21.04 26.98
N LEU A 848 63.29 -21.58 26.45
CA LEU A 848 63.72 -22.98 26.65
C LEU A 848 63.88 -23.35 28.14
N VAL A 849 64.39 -22.42 28.95
CA VAL A 849 64.53 -22.62 30.40
C VAL A 849 63.16 -22.58 31.07
N SER A 850 62.29 -21.64 30.66
CA SER A 850 60.92 -21.55 31.19
C SER A 850 60.15 -22.85 31.00
N GLU A 851 60.23 -23.44 29.80
CA GLU A 851 59.55 -24.68 29.48
C GLU A 851 60.05 -25.86 30.33
N LYS A 852 61.37 -26.06 30.42
CA LYS A 852 61.92 -27.18 31.21
C LYS A 852 61.65 -27.05 32.70
N PHE A 853 61.59 -25.83 33.24
CA PHE A 853 61.23 -25.62 34.64
C PHE A 853 59.73 -25.71 34.91
N ALA A 854 58.87 -25.62 33.88
CA ALA A 854 57.46 -25.98 34.00
C ALA A 854 57.27 -27.50 34.21
N ASP A 855 58.03 -28.32 33.47
CA ASP A 855 58.03 -29.78 33.64
C ASP A 855 58.53 -30.20 35.04
N ILE A 856 59.58 -29.53 35.55
CA ILE A 856 60.11 -29.75 36.90
C ILE A 856 59.11 -29.33 37.98
N GLU A 857 58.50 -28.15 37.83
CA GLU A 857 57.48 -27.67 38.76
C GLU A 857 56.32 -28.67 38.86
N GLN A 858 55.83 -29.16 37.72
CA GLN A 858 54.75 -30.13 37.67
C GLN A 858 55.15 -31.46 38.30
N SER A 859 56.35 -31.97 37.98
CA SER A 859 56.85 -33.23 38.55
C SER A 859 57.06 -33.13 40.07
N ALA A 860 57.49 -31.97 40.57
CA ALA A 860 57.64 -31.71 42.00
C ALA A 860 56.30 -31.56 42.73
N LEU A 861 55.29 -30.94 42.11
CA LEU A 861 53.93 -30.86 42.67
C LEU A 861 53.22 -32.22 42.72
N GLN A 862 53.61 -33.16 41.86
CA GLN A 862 53.07 -34.52 41.80
C GLN A 862 53.85 -35.52 42.67
N ASP A 863 54.83 -35.05 43.45
CA ASP A 863 55.76 -35.88 44.25
C ASP A 863 56.46 -36.99 43.42
N ASP A 864 56.66 -36.77 42.11
CA ASP A 864 57.29 -37.75 41.22
C ASP A 864 58.82 -37.64 41.27
N GLU A 865 59.41 -38.19 42.34
CA GLU A 865 60.87 -38.23 42.53
C GLU A 865 61.60 -38.93 41.37
N ILE A 866 60.96 -39.91 40.72
CA ILE A 866 61.57 -40.68 39.64
C ILE A 866 61.70 -39.81 38.39
N ALA A 867 60.63 -39.12 37.99
CA ALA A 867 60.67 -38.18 36.88
C ALA A 867 61.68 -37.06 37.14
N LEU A 868 61.69 -36.48 38.35
CA LEU A 868 62.63 -35.44 38.74
C LEU A 868 64.09 -35.90 38.67
N SER A 869 64.39 -37.14 39.08
CA SER A 869 65.76 -37.68 39.02
C SER A 869 66.32 -37.74 37.59
N TYR A 870 65.44 -37.79 36.59
CA TYR A 870 65.82 -37.83 35.17
C TYR A 870 65.80 -36.46 34.50
N THR A 871 64.80 -35.62 34.80
CA THR A 871 64.59 -34.34 34.11
C THR A 871 65.38 -33.19 34.72
N LEU A 872 65.54 -33.17 36.05
CA LEU A 872 66.18 -32.08 36.78
C LEU A 872 67.65 -31.87 36.37
N PRO A 873 68.51 -32.91 36.26
CA PRO A 873 69.89 -32.72 35.84
C PRO A 873 70.01 -32.14 34.41
N LYS A 874 69.11 -32.52 33.50
CA LYS A 874 69.09 -32.03 32.12
C LYS A 874 68.70 -30.55 32.05
N ALA A 875 67.69 -30.15 32.81
CA ALA A 875 67.25 -28.74 32.85
C ALA A 875 68.30 -27.83 33.51
N LEU A 876 68.96 -28.30 34.57
CA LEU A 876 70.07 -27.59 35.21
C LEU A 876 71.24 -27.39 34.24
N LEU A 877 71.59 -28.44 33.49
CA LEU A 877 72.66 -28.38 32.49
C LEU A 877 72.32 -27.40 31.35
N LEU A 878 71.11 -27.47 30.78
CA LEU A 878 70.64 -26.54 29.75
C LEU A 878 70.67 -25.10 30.26
N SER A 879 70.19 -24.87 31.48
CA SER A 879 70.13 -23.51 32.04
C SER A 879 71.52 -22.93 32.28
N ARG A 880 72.50 -23.77 32.63
CA ARG A 880 73.91 -23.35 32.71
C ARG A 880 74.48 -23.05 31.33
N GLN A 881 74.16 -23.82 30.28
CA GLN A 881 74.55 -23.49 28.90
C GLN A 881 73.93 -22.18 28.43
N CYS A 882 72.71 -21.88 28.86
CA CYS A 882 72.02 -20.62 28.56
C CYS A 882 72.57 -19.42 29.34
N ALA A 883 73.16 -19.63 30.53
CA ALA A 883 73.47 -18.55 31.47
C ALA A 883 74.95 -18.45 31.89
N ASN A 884 75.81 -19.41 31.54
CA ASN A 884 77.21 -19.40 31.96
C ASN A 884 78.11 -20.19 30.99
N LEU A 885 78.58 -19.50 29.94
CA LEU A 885 79.53 -20.02 28.96
C LEU A 885 80.89 -19.32 29.10
N PRO A 886 82.00 -20.03 28.92
CA PRO A 886 83.34 -19.45 29.08
C PRO A 886 83.59 -18.37 28.04
N GLN A 887 84.02 -17.18 28.48
CA GLN A 887 84.43 -16.05 27.63
C GLN A 887 83.37 -15.63 26.58
N VAL A 888 82.09 -15.74 26.91
CA VAL A 888 80.95 -15.29 26.07
C VAL A 888 80.14 -14.26 26.83
N ASP A 889 79.86 -13.10 26.23
CA ASP A 889 78.88 -12.14 26.77
C ASP A 889 77.47 -12.59 26.37
N ILE A 890 76.90 -13.49 27.17
CA ILE A 890 75.58 -14.09 26.92
C ILE A 890 74.48 -13.03 26.76
N PRO A 891 74.34 -12.02 27.65
CA PRO A 891 73.37 -10.95 27.46
C PRO A 891 73.53 -10.24 26.11
N GLN A 892 74.77 -9.93 25.71
CA GLN A 892 75.02 -9.29 24.41
C GLN A 892 74.67 -10.22 23.24
N GLY A 893 74.98 -11.51 23.35
CA GLY A 893 74.59 -12.53 22.38
C GLY A 893 73.08 -12.64 22.23
N ILE A 894 72.33 -12.69 23.33
CA ILE A 894 70.87 -12.74 23.32
C ILE A 894 70.28 -11.50 22.63
N VAL A 895 70.79 -10.30 22.92
CA VAL A 895 70.34 -9.05 22.29
C VAL A 895 70.67 -9.01 20.79
N ASN A 896 71.85 -9.51 20.40
CA ASN A 896 72.24 -9.64 18.99
C ASN A 896 71.34 -10.61 18.22
N HIS A 897 70.74 -11.59 18.92
CA HIS A 897 69.83 -12.60 18.37
C HIS A 897 68.38 -12.36 18.82
N HIS A 898 67.92 -11.11 18.65
CA HIS A 898 66.52 -10.70 18.81
C HIS A 898 65.90 -10.98 20.19
N ASN A 899 66.71 -10.96 21.25
CA ASN A 899 66.32 -11.28 22.61
C ASN A 899 65.85 -12.73 22.79
N SER A 900 66.46 -13.68 22.05
CA SER A 900 66.18 -15.11 22.16
C SER A 900 67.45 -15.91 22.45
N VAL A 901 67.47 -16.61 23.59
CA VAL A 901 68.56 -17.53 23.98
C VAL A 901 68.64 -18.73 23.04
N GLU A 902 67.50 -19.21 22.54
CA GLU A 902 67.45 -20.32 21.60
C GLU A 902 68.16 -19.97 20.29
N GLN A 903 67.80 -18.83 19.68
CA GLN A 903 68.46 -18.38 18.45
C GLN A 903 69.94 -18.09 18.65
N PHE A 904 70.31 -17.58 19.82
CA PHE A 904 71.70 -17.36 20.21
C PHE A 904 72.47 -18.69 20.33
N LEU A 905 71.92 -19.70 21.01
CA LEU A 905 72.54 -21.01 21.12
C LEU A 905 72.65 -21.72 19.77
N TYR A 906 71.61 -21.68 18.93
CA TYR A 906 71.69 -22.22 17.57
C TYR A 906 72.83 -21.57 16.76
N ALA A 907 72.98 -20.25 16.85
CA ALA A 907 74.08 -19.56 16.19
C ALA A 907 75.46 -19.94 16.74
N LEU A 908 75.58 -20.19 18.06
CA LEU A 908 76.81 -20.71 18.66
C LEU A 908 77.15 -22.13 18.19
N TYR A 909 76.15 -23.02 18.08
CA TYR A 909 76.35 -24.37 17.55
C TYR A 909 76.70 -24.36 16.05
N GLU A 910 76.04 -23.52 15.27
CA GLU A 910 76.35 -23.31 13.85
C GLU A 910 77.77 -22.77 13.69
N LEU A 911 78.16 -21.78 14.50
CA LEU A 911 79.52 -21.25 14.51
C LEU A 911 80.54 -22.35 14.82
N LEU A 912 80.32 -23.21 15.83
CA LEU A 912 81.26 -24.29 16.15
C LEU A 912 81.40 -25.32 15.03
N ASN A 913 80.32 -25.60 14.29
CA ASN A 913 80.35 -26.52 13.14
C ASN A 913 81.08 -25.93 11.93
N VAL A 914 80.85 -24.64 11.64
CA VAL A 914 81.47 -23.93 10.51
C VAL A 914 82.92 -23.55 10.81
N ALA A 915 83.21 -23.15 12.05
CA ALA A 915 84.53 -22.74 12.51
C ALA A 915 85.60 -23.81 12.26
N GLU A 916 85.27 -25.08 12.43
CA GLU A 916 86.26 -26.17 12.32
C GLU A 916 86.81 -26.31 10.90
N HIS A 917 86.02 -26.00 9.87
CA HIS A 917 86.45 -26.05 8.47
C HIS A 917 87.09 -24.72 8.04
N SER A 918 86.43 -23.59 8.28
CA SER A 918 86.95 -22.27 7.88
C SER A 918 88.25 -21.89 8.60
N PHE A 919 88.41 -22.33 9.86
CA PHE A 919 89.66 -22.12 10.60
C PHE A 919 90.79 -23.01 10.10
N GLN A 920 90.50 -24.24 9.65
CA GLN A 920 91.50 -25.12 9.05
C GLN A 920 91.94 -24.60 7.67
N ASP A 921 91.00 -24.14 6.84
CA ASP A 921 91.30 -23.52 5.54
C ASP A 921 92.16 -22.26 5.69
N MET A 922 91.92 -21.48 6.75
CA MET A 922 92.76 -20.32 7.11
C MET A 922 94.18 -20.75 7.51
N LEU A 923 94.32 -21.82 8.30
CA LEU A 923 95.62 -22.35 8.72
C LEU A 923 96.41 -22.91 7.52
N ASP A 924 95.74 -23.60 6.60
CA ASP A 924 96.33 -24.16 5.39
C ASP A 924 96.75 -23.02 4.44
N ALA A 925 95.93 -21.98 4.28
CA ALA A 925 96.28 -20.79 3.51
C ALA A 925 97.49 -20.03 4.08
N LEU A 926 97.65 -20.01 5.41
CA LEU A 926 98.82 -19.44 6.08
C LEU A 926 100.06 -20.33 5.94
N ALA A 927 99.92 -21.65 5.96
CA ALA A 927 101.02 -22.59 5.71
C ALA A 927 101.54 -22.49 4.26
N ASP A 928 100.66 -22.21 3.30
CA ASP A 928 100.99 -21.96 1.90
C ASP A 928 101.41 -20.51 1.62
N ASN A 929 101.53 -19.67 2.66
CA ASN A 929 101.97 -18.26 2.58
C ASN A 929 101.04 -17.34 1.73
N THR A 930 99.75 -17.70 1.62
CA THR A 930 98.74 -16.96 0.85
C THR A 930 97.89 -16.04 1.74
N VAL A 931 98.46 -14.89 2.12
CA VAL A 931 97.87 -13.95 3.10
C VAL A 931 96.49 -13.43 2.70
N ASN A 932 96.27 -13.17 1.40
CA ASN A 932 94.97 -12.69 0.92
C ASN A 932 93.86 -13.74 1.08
N SER A 933 94.18 -15.02 0.87
CA SER A 933 93.22 -16.11 1.08
C SER A 933 92.90 -16.26 2.56
N ALA A 934 93.92 -16.22 3.42
CA ALA A 934 93.74 -16.24 4.88
C ALA A 934 92.89 -15.05 5.39
N LEU A 935 93.06 -13.86 4.81
CA LEU A 935 92.25 -12.68 5.14
C LEU A 935 90.78 -12.84 4.69
N VAL A 936 90.51 -13.47 3.54
CA VAL A 936 89.15 -13.77 3.11
C VAL A 936 88.48 -14.73 4.09
N TYR A 937 89.14 -15.83 4.46
CA TYR A 937 88.59 -16.78 5.43
C TYR A 937 88.39 -16.14 6.82
N LEU A 938 89.28 -15.23 7.24
CA LEU A 938 89.11 -14.48 8.49
C LEU A 938 87.91 -13.51 8.42
N ASN A 939 87.72 -12.81 7.31
CA ASN A 939 86.61 -11.87 7.11
C ASN A 939 85.26 -12.57 6.97
N ASP A 940 85.24 -13.80 6.46
CA ASP A 940 84.04 -14.63 6.47
C ASP A 940 83.71 -15.10 7.90
N PHE A 941 84.74 -15.39 8.70
CA PHE A 941 84.59 -15.96 10.04
C PHE A 941 84.30 -14.93 11.14
N GLN A 942 84.97 -13.78 11.11
CA GLN A 942 84.92 -12.73 12.14
C GLN A 942 83.51 -12.17 12.41
N PRO A 943 82.62 -11.96 11.42
CA PRO A 943 81.25 -11.50 11.68
C PRO A 943 80.46 -12.47 12.55
N HIS A 944 80.65 -13.78 12.38
CA HIS A 944 79.95 -14.78 13.19
C HIS A 944 80.46 -14.79 14.64
N ILE A 945 81.76 -14.59 14.85
CA ILE A 945 82.35 -14.43 16.19
C ILE A 945 81.78 -13.18 16.90
N LYS A 946 81.71 -12.05 16.18
CA LYS A 946 81.15 -10.79 16.71
C LYS A 946 79.67 -10.93 17.05
N LYS A 947 78.90 -11.60 16.20
CA LYS A 947 77.46 -11.82 16.42
C LYS A 947 77.20 -12.67 17.66
N CYS A 948 78.02 -13.69 17.90
CA CYS A 948 77.93 -14.56 19.08
C CYS A 948 78.60 -13.98 20.35
N ALA A 949 79.12 -12.74 20.30
CA ALA A 949 79.70 -12.04 21.45
C ALA A 949 80.83 -12.81 22.18
N LEU A 950 81.73 -13.45 21.42
CA LEU A 950 82.88 -14.19 21.95
C LEU A 950 84.00 -13.25 22.41
N LEU A 951 84.06 -12.98 23.71
CA LEU A 951 85.06 -12.13 24.34
C LEU A 951 86.46 -12.74 24.15
N GLY A 952 87.48 -11.91 23.90
CA GLY A 952 88.85 -12.36 23.62
C GLY A 952 89.07 -12.92 22.21
N SER A 953 88.12 -13.64 21.61
CA SER A 953 88.20 -14.08 20.20
C SER A 953 87.99 -12.94 19.21
N ILE A 954 87.08 -12.00 19.54
CA ILE A 954 86.87 -10.80 18.72
C ILE A 954 88.17 -10.00 18.60
N GLU A 955 88.85 -9.78 19.73
CA GLU A 955 90.10 -9.02 19.79
C GLU A 955 91.24 -9.75 19.05
N ALA A 956 91.34 -11.08 19.19
CA ALA A 956 92.31 -11.88 18.45
C ALA A 956 92.07 -11.83 16.92
N CYS A 957 90.82 -11.88 16.46
CA CYS A 957 90.47 -11.75 15.05
C CYS A 957 90.78 -10.35 14.50
N GLU A 958 90.48 -9.28 15.24
CA GLU A 958 90.81 -7.91 14.82
C GLU A 958 92.33 -7.68 14.72
N GLN A 959 93.11 -8.24 15.64
CA GLN A 959 94.58 -8.18 15.57
C GLN A 959 95.13 -8.99 14.39
N LEU A 960 94.58 -10.18 14.11
CA LEU A 960 94.94 -10.98 12.93
C LEU A 960 94.57 -10.27 11.62
N GLU A 961 93.41 -9.60 11.56
CA GLU A 961 92.96 -8.83 10.40
C GLU A 961 93.94 -7.69 10.09
N VAL A 962 94.36 -6.94 11.10
CA VAL A 962 95.37 -5.88 10.96
C VAL A 962 96.71 -6.43 10.47
N LEU A 963 97.18 -7.55 11.03
CA LEU A 963 98.43 -8.20 10.60
C LEU A 963 98.36 -8.69 9.14
N PHE A 964 97.24 -9.28 8.73
CA PHE A 964 97.02 -9.76 7.37
C PHE A 964 96.87 -8.63 6.35
N ILE A 965 96.19 -7.53 6.70
CA ILE A 965 96.11 -6.31 5.85
C ILE A 965 97.48 -5.67 5.65
N GLN A 966 98.36 -5.74 6.66
CA GLN A 966 99.74 -5.25 6.59
C GLN A 966 100.69 -6.22 5.89
N GLY A 967 100.23 -7.44 5.57
CA GLY A 967 101.02 -8.49 4.91
C GLY A 967 102.05 -9.18 5.81
N ASP A 968 101.95 -9.02 7.15
CA ASP A 968 102.90 -9.59 8.11
C ASP A 968 102.40 -10.95 8.63
N CYS A 969 102.97 -12.04 8.12
CA CYS A 969 102.68 -13.41 8.54
C CYS A 969 103.74 -14.00 9.47
N ASN A 970 104.50 -13.17 10.20
CA ASN A 970 105.50 -13.68 11.13
C ASN A 970 104.88 -14.66 12.15
N PRO A 971 105.32 -15.93 12.19
CA PRO A 971 104.77 -16.95 13.09
C PRO A 971 104.84 -16.57 14.56
N TYR A 972 105.81 -15.74 14.97
CA TYR A 972 105.92 -15.27 16.35
C TYR A 972 104.77 -14.34 16.79
N LEU A 973 104.13 -13.63 15.85
CA LEU A 973 103.04 -12.70 16.12
C LEU A 973 101.66 -13.34 15.88
N THR A 974 101.54 -14.20 14.87
CA THR A 974 100.25 -14.82 14.48
C THR A 974 99.94 -16.08 15.27
N ALA A 975 100.93 -16.93 15.60
CA ALA A 975 100.70 -18.20 16.28
C ALA A 975 100.05 -18.05 17.68
N PRO A 976 100.40 -17.06 18.53
CA PRO A 976 99.75 -16.87 19.83
C PRO A 976 98.25 -16.55 19.70
N LEU A 977 97.88 -15.69 18.74
CA LEU A 977 96.48 -15.29 18.50
C LEU A 977 95.64 -16.44 17.95
N ILE A 978 96.22 -17.21 17.03
CA ILE A 978 95.61 -18.43 16.48
C ILE A 978 95.42 -19.48 17.58
N GLN A 979 96.42 -19.66 18.45
CA GLN A 979 96.33 -20.61 19.57
C GLN A 979 95.27 -20.17 20.59
N GLN A 980 95.13 -18.86 20.83
CA GLN A 980 94.07 -18.30 21.68
C GLN A 980 92.67 -18.59 21.10
N LEU A 981 92.46 -18.35 19.81
CA LEU A 981 91.19 -18.66 19.12
C LEU A 981 90.85 -20.16 19.20
N LYS A 982 91.83 -21.03 18.92
CA LYS A 982 91.65 -22.48 18.96
C LYS A 982 91.31 -22.98 20.36
N MET A 983 92.02 -22.48 21.37
CA MET A 983 91.74 -22.82 22.78
C MET A 983 90.32 -22.39 23.18
N HIS A 984 89.92 -21.17 22.85
CA HIS A 984 88.59 -20.68 23.21
C HIS A 984 87.47 -21.47 22.53
N LEU A 985 87.57 -21.73 21.22
CA LEU A 985 86.59 -22.56 20.49
C LEU A 985 86.51 -23.99 21.05
N SER A 986 87.65 -24.58 21.46
CA SER A 986 87.65 -25.91 22.08
C SER A 986 86.98 -25.93 23.46
N GLN A 987 87.16 -24.88 24.27
CA GLN A 987 86.52 -24.73 25.58
C GLN A 987 85.01 -24.57 25.43
N LEU A 988 84.55 -23.82 24.43
CA LEU A 988 83.13 -23.68 24.12
C LEU A 988 82.51 -24.97 23.61
N LYS A 989 83.21 -25.67 22.71
CA LYS A 989 82.77 -27.00 22.22
C LYS A 989 82.62 -27.99 23.38
N HIS A 990 83.49 -27.92 24.39
CA HIS A 990 83.35 -28.72 25.61
C HIS A 990 82.20 -28.26 26.51
N ALA A 991 82.00 -26.95 26.70
CA ALA A 991 80.92 -26.42 27.56
C ALA A 991 79.51 -26.68 26.98
N LEU A 992 79.41 -26.76 25.65
CA LEU A 992 78.19 -27.04 24.91
C LEU A 992 77.98 -28.55 24.61
N SER A 993 78.78 -29.44 25.21
CA SER A 993 78.63 -30.89 25.07
C SER A 993 78.11 -31.52 26.37
N PRO A 994 77.05 -32.35 26.34
CA PRO A 994 76.27 -32.78 25.17
C PRO A 994 75.42 -31.65 24.57
N ASN A 995 75.12 -31.76 23.27
CA ASN A 995 74.23 -30.83 22.58
C ASN A 995 72.78 -31.13 22.96
N ILE A 996 72.26 -30.39 23.94
CA ILE A 996 70.92 -30.60 24.48
C ILE A 996 69.84 -30.17 23.48
N LEU A 997 70.12 -29.26 22.54
CA LEU A 997 69.17 -28.84 21.50
C LEU A 997 68.88 -29.92 20.46
N THR A 998 69.70 -30.97 20.37
CA THR A 998 69.46 -32.12 19.48
C THR A 998 68.85 -33.34 20.19
N GLU A 999 68.86 -33.38 21.53
CA GLU A 999 68.16 -34.39 22.33
C GLU A 999 66.75 -33.93 22.78
N LEU A 1000 66.45 -32.64 22.60
CA LEU A 1000 65.12 -32.03 22.69
C LEU A 1000 64.42 -32.15 21.34
#